data_AF-A0A1N6G7L3-F1
#
_entry.id   AF-A0A1N6G7L3-F1
#
_cell.length_a   1.000
_cell.length_b   1.000
_cell.length_c   1.000
_cell.angle_alpha   90.00
_cell.angle_beta   90.00
_cell.angle_gamma   90.00
#
_symmetry.space_group_name_H-M   'P 1'
#
loop_
_entity.id
_entity.type
_entity.pdbx_description
1 polymer ?
#
loop_
_entity_poly.entity_id
_entity_poly.type
_entity_poly.pdbx_seq_one_letter_code
_entity_poly.pdbx_strand_id
1 'polypeptide(L)'
;MRQVPRLRPPGCSRLTLLFLSLSTLTFGENVVLKNGIVYRGAVDQDNTIVFIDDGLKRVVVRDSKIARKDPDTTFGHWEIFRLEQPLVLHGGVMPKEAFDIKSTPWNDKGRRQFEYRSGKSRKPITMEQAIYELGPYKVKLRGVDGFWQDGRLSTKQIPRQEVLSILAKVDQTQLNERRRVASFLIQAEWYSDAKLALDNLLRDFPDDASLRETIGNARTVVAQLESTQLKADLDVRRKAQQYHDVMNRLKTFPTKDVAADTLVEVRDQLRRDEAQTAADETLAKEFRELSDRIPSDAKKAWKKPVNEMLLAFAEAPDAVRDRFVAWQKAKDDPTLKDDARFALAASGFVVGADAAVPSLEMATNLWKLRDQLHQYLASTDTGERATALDQLQTVPLPERPGQSVATLRLDVLTRLATLMTPPLNSDKQTKPGEPIIHRVGEDQNLAPTEYSVLLPPEYQPLRSYPAVVALHDGRGPGAAIDWWSAEATRRGYIVIAPEYRLPGQGDDYTYTTSEHAAVELALRDARRRYAIDGDRVFLGGQLRGGDMAWDYGLAHPDLFAGVAVISGRPFKYPFRYQSHAKLVPLYVALGDLAPAGPEIVFQNVLKPLIAKTYDVTYVEYYHRGLEDLPEEAPAVFDWMDRHRRDPFPKEFDAVTARESDDRFYGVVVREFFEGRTTAPEVVEPFAKNLKPATIKMSTSNLSNLIKIQTNGVKRLDVWVSPKLIDFNRKIEVRINKDSFSKPVAEPNIEPFLEDLRLRGDRQQIFWLKASWMSPGA
;
A
#
# COMPACT_ATOMS: atom_id res chain seq x y z
N MET A 1 -65.79 5.03 38.36
CA MET A 1 -66.36 4.06 39.32
C MET A 1 -65.69 2.72 39.12
N ARG A 2 -65.26 2.08 40.21
CA ARG A 2 -64.55 0.79 40.23
C ARG A 2 -65.45 -0.35 39.72
N GLN A 3 -64.85 -1.36 39.06
CA GLN A 3 -65.04 -2.75 39.44
C GLN A 3 -63.89 -3.63 38.92
N VAL A 4 -63.49 -4.57 39.78
CA VAL A 4 -62.47 -5.63 39.63
C VAL A 4 -63.20 -6.93 39.28
N PRO A 5 -62.67 -7.86 38.45
CA PRO A 5 -62.20 -9.17 38.96
C PRO A 5 -61.05 -9.84 38.13
N ARG A 6 -60.02 -10.40 38.77
CA ARG A 6 -59.74 -11.83 39.17
C ARG A 6 -58.88 -12.65 38.18
N LEU A 7 -57.82 -13.24 38.74
CA LEU A 7 -56.87 -14.27 38.26
C LEU A 7 -57.59 -15.65 38.05
N ARG A 8 -57.13 -16.68 37.29
CA ARG A 8 -55.80 -17.34 37.13
C ARG A 8 -55.91 -18.54 36.09
N PRO A 9 -54.91 -19.45 35.89
CA PRO A 9 -53.99 -19.68 34.72
C PRO A 9 -54.29 -21.05 33.98
N PRO A 10 -53.37 -21.82 33.28
CA PRO A 10 -51.93 -21.68 32.97
C PRO A 10 -51.48 -22.01 31.52
N GLY A 11 -50.25 -21.61 31.14
CA GLY A 11 -49.60 -22.08 29.91
C GLY A 11 -48.18 -21.56 29.70
N CYS A 12 -47.25 -22.50 29.43
CA CYS A 12 -45.95 -22.40 28.74
C CYS A 12 -45.02 -21.18 28.97
N SER A 13 -43.87 -21.45 29.60
CA SER A 13 -42.73 -20.53 29.68
C SER A 13 -41.74 -20.74 28.51
N ARG A 14 -41.78 -19.85 27.52
CA ARG A 14 -40.66 -19.43 26.66
C ARG A 14 -40.51 -17.91 26.81
N LEU A 15 -39.25 -17.45 26.87
CA LEU A 15 -38.76 -16.08 26.67
C LEU A 15 -39.48 -14.92 27.41
N THR A 16 -38.75 -14.24 28.30
CA THR A 16 -38.99 -12.82 28.63
C THR A 16 -37.65 -12.24 29.12
N LEU A 17 -36.94 -11.41 28.36
CA LEU A 17 -37.08 -9.94 28.23
C LEU A 17 -37.21 -9.23 29.58
N LEU A 18 -36.17 -8.48 29.95
CA LEU A 18 -36.32 -7.36 30.89
C LEU A 18 -35.58 -6.14 30.33
N PHE A 19 -36.39 -5.16 29.89
CA PHE A 19 -35.99 -3.78 29.64
C PHE A 19 -35.87 -3.02 30.97
N LEU A 20 -34.88 -2.13 31.10
CA LEU A 20 -35.04 -0.76 31.63
C LEU A 20 -33.70 0.01 31.59
N SER A 21 -33.44 0.68 30.46
CA SER A 21 -33.18 2.11 30.38
C SER A 21 -33.13 2.50 28.89
N LEU A 22 -33.80 3.58 28.51
CA LEU A 22 -33.78 4.13 27.16
C LEU A 22 -32.42 4.82 26.92
N SER A 23 -31.38 4.02 26.69
CA SER A 23 -30.33 4.37 25.75
C SER A 23 -30.69 3.70 24.43
N THR A 24 -30.66 4.43 23.33
CA THR A 24 -30.74 3.85 21.98
C THR A 24 -29.78 2.68 21.91
N LEU A 25 -30.29 1.45 21.80
CA LEU A 25 -29.49 0.27 21.49
C LEU A 25 -28.84 0.54 20.14
N THR A 26 -27.60 0.98 20.13
CA THR A 26 -26.80 1.13 18.92
C THR A 26 -26.45 -0.27 18.44
N PHE A 27 -27.29 -0.81 17.56
CA PHE A 27 -26.92 -2.00 16.80
C PHE A 27 -25.68 -1.66 15.96
N GLY A 28 -24.65 -2.50 16.01
CA GLY A 28 -23.52 -2.35 15.11
C GLY A 28 -23.92 -2.65 13.68
N GLU A 29 -23.22 -2.05 12.72
CA GLU A 29 -23.40 -2.30 11.30
C GLU A 29 -22.05 -2.69 10.67
N ASN A 30 -22.10 -3.59 9.69
CA ASN A 30 -21.04 -3.80 8.72
C ASN A 30 -21.27 -2.83 7.55
N VAL A 31 -20.48 -1.77 7.49
CA VAL A 31 -20.51 -0.78 6.41
C VAL A 31 -19.59 -1.23 5.29
N VAL A 32 -20.17 -1.64 4.17
CA VAL A 32 -19.44 -2.12 3.00
C VAL A 32 -19.25 -0.96 2.02
N LEU A 33 -18.01 -0.57 1.76
CA LEU A 33 -17.67 0.43 0.76
C LEU A 33 -17.74 -0.12 -0.67
N LYS A 34 -17.86 0.77 -1.66
CA LYS A 34 -17.90 0.43 -3.09
C LYS A 34 -16.62 -0.23 -3.61
N ASN A 35 -15.50 -0.01 -2.94
CA ASN A 35 -14.22 -0.66 -3.24
C ASN A 35 -14.03 -2.00 -2.49
N GLY A 36 -15.03 -2.42 -1.68
CA GLY A 36 -15.05 -3.69 -0.96
C GLY A 36 -14.43 -3.65 0.44
N ILE A 37 -13.95 -2.50 0.94
CA ILE A 37 -13.54 -2.35 2.34
C ILE A 37 -14.78 -2.48 3.24
N VAL A 38 -14.63 -3.16 4.37
CA VAL A 38 -15.71 -3.32 5.36
C VAL A 38 -15.26 -2.71 6.67
N TYR A 39 -16.03 -1.74 7.16
CA TYR A 39 -15.89 -1.20 8.51
C TYR A 39 -17.02 -1.70 9.38
N ARG A 40 -16.69 -2.08 10.61
CA ARG A 40 -17.65 -2.62 11.57
C ARG A 40 -17.78 -1.66 12.76
N GLY A 41 -18.97 -1.14 13.02
CA GLY A 41 -19.14 -0.18 14.09
C GLY A 41 -20.57 0.35 14.25
N ALA A 42 -20.80 1.12 15.30
CA ALA A 42 -22.00 1.94 15.42
C ALA A 42 -21.92 3.11 14.43
N VAL A 43 -23.00 3.34 13.67
CA VAL A 43 -23.02 4.32 12.58
C VAL A 43 -23.80 5.56 12.99
N ASP A 44 -23.20 6.72 12.77
CA ASP A 44 -23.82 8.03 12.87
C ASP A 44 -23.61 8.80 11.54
N GLN A 45 -24.50 9.73 11.21
CA GLN A 45 -24.46 10.43 9.92
C GLN A 45 -24.81 11.92 10.07
N ASP A 46 -23.87 12.79 9.67
CA ASP A 46 -24.04 14.24 9.53
C ASP A 46 -24.07 14.57 8.02
N ASN A 47 -25.28 14.79 7.48
CA ASN A 47 -25.50 15.04 6.06
C ASN A 47 -24.90 13.94 5.17
N THR A 48 -23.79 14.24 4.49
CA THR A 48 -23.09 13.32 3.56
C THR A 48 -21.89 12.63 4.21
N ILE A 49 -21.62 12.91 5.48
CA ILE A 49 -20.48 12.37 6.22
C ILE A 49 -20.99 11.29 7.17
N VAL A 50 -20.40 10.12 7.08
CA VAL A 50 -20.76 8.95 7.86
C VAL A 50 -19.61 8.64 8.82
N PHE A 51 -19.95 8.51 10.10
CA PHE A 51 -19.07 8.15 11.19
C PHE A 51 -19.35 6.70 11.59
N ILE A 52 -18.30 5.90 11.73
CA ILE A 52 -18.36 4.48 12.04
C ILE A 52 -17.46 4.25 13.26
N ASP A 53 -18.08 4.02 14.42
CA ASP A 53 -17.39 3.88 15.71
C ASP A 53 -17.29 2.40 16.10
N ASP A 54 -16.07 1.85 16.10
CA ASP A 54 -15.80 0.46 16.54
C ASP A 54 -15.55 0.37 18.06
N GLY A 55 -15.64 1.50 18.75
CA GLY A 55 -15.40 1.69 20.17
C GLY A 55 -13.93 1.91 20.55
N LEU A 56 -12.96 1.69 19.65
CA LEU A 56 -11.54 2.07 19.80
C LEU A 56 -11.25 3.37 19.04
N LYS A 57 -11.79 3.49 17.82
CA LYS A 57 -11.61 4.61 16.91
C LYS A 57 -12.88 4.85 16.09
N ARG A 58 -12.96 6.03 15.48
CA ARG A 58 -14.02 6.43 14.58
C ARG A 58 -13.48 6.58 13.17
N VAL A 59 -14.05 5.83 12.23
CA VAL A 59 -13.77 5.99 10.81
C VAL A 59 -14.79 6.95 10.20
N VAL A 60 -14.31 7.89 9.39
CA VAL A 60 -15.12 8.94 8.76
C VAL A 60 -14.95 8.85 7.26
N VAL A 61 -16.06 8.60 6.57
CA VAL A 61 -16.12 8.46 5.11
C VAL A 61 -17.32 9.23 4.57
N ARG A 62 -17.37 9.39 3.25
CA ARG A 62 -18.55 9.94 2.58
C ARG A 62 -19.59 8.86 2.31
N ASP A 63 -20.87 9.18 2.50
CA ASP A 63 -22.02 8.32 2.18
C ASP A 63 -21.98 7.74 0.75
N SER A 64 -21.59 8.54 -0.24
CA SER A 64 -21.53 8.13 -1.64
C SER A 64 -20.45 7.08 -1.93
N LYS A 65 -19.53 6.83 -0.99
CA LYS A 65 -18.51 5.76 -1.05
C LYS A 65 -19.04 4.44 -0.47
N ILE A 66 -20.16 4.47 0.25
CA ILE A 66 -20.81 3.28 0.84
C ILE A 66 -21.65 2.59 -0.23
N ALA A 67 -21.52 1.26 -0.31
CA ALA A 67 -22.35 0.41 -1.16
C ALA A 67 -23.60 -0.07 -0.41
N ARG A 68 -23.44 -0.54 0.84
CA ARG A 68 -24.53 -0.95 1.73
C ARG A 68 -24.09 -0.97 3.20
N LYS A 69 -25.07 -1.07 4.09
CA LYS A 69 -24.89 -1.26 5.54
C LYS A 69 -25.69 -2.49 5.96
N ASP A 70 -25.02 -3.47 6.56
CA ASP A 70 -25.62 -4.74 6.96
C ASP A 70 -25.67 -4.81 8.50
N PRO A 71 -26.84 -5.05 9.14
CA PRO A 71 -26.93 -5.14 10.60
C PRO A 71 -26.05 -6.25 11.17
N ASP A 72 -25.38 -5.97 12.28
CA ASP A 72 -24.55 -6.94 13.00
C ASP A 72 -24.97 -7.06 14.47
N THR A 73 -25.68 -8.15 14.76
CA THR A 73 -26.18 -8.46 16.11
C THR A 73 -25.09 -8.96 17.06
N THR A 74 -23.87 -9.21 16.59
CA THR A 74 -22.75 -9.68 17.42
C THR A 74 -21.85 -8.54 17.88
N PHE A 75 -22.05 -7.33 17.36
CA PHE A 75 -21.24 -6.16 17.71
C PHE A 75 -21.36 -5.81 19.20
N GLY A 76 -20.22 -5.58 19.86
CA GLY A 76 -20.17 -5.17 21.27
C GLY A 76 -20.36 -6.29 22.30
N HIS A 77 -20.65 -7.53 21.87
CA HIS A 77 -20.78 -8.68 22.76
C HIS A 77 -19.42 -9.31 23.09
N TRP A 78 -18.63 -8.61 23.90
CA TRP A 78 -17.28 -9.02 24.29
C TRP A 78 -17.22 -9.54 25.73
N GLU A 79 -16.38 -10.55 25.97
CA GLU A 79 -16.01 -10.99 27.30
C GLU A 79 -15.03 -9.99 27.93
N ILE A 80 -15.42 -9.37 29.05
CA ILE A 80 -14.70 -8.24 29.64
C ILE A 80 -14.32 -8.56 31.09
N PHE A 81 -13.05 -8.34 31.42
CA PHE A 81 -12.52 -8.43 32.78
C PHE A 81 -12.29 -7.03 33.35
N ARG A 82 -12.90 -6.74 34.50
CA ARG A 82 -12.67 -5.48 35.23
C ARG A 82 -11.60 -5.72 36.28
N LEU A 83 -10.57 -4.88 36.26
CA LEU A 83 -9.42 -4.99 37.15
C LEU A 83 -9.54 -3.96 38.27
N GLU A 84 -9.33 -4.40 39.50
CA GLU A 84 -9.27 -3.50 40.65
C GLU A 84 -7.96 -2.70 40.61
N GLN A 85 -8.10 -1.40 40.37
CA GLN A 85 -6.97 -0.46 40.31
C GLN A 85 -7.19 0.68 41.30
N PRO A 86 -6.70 0.57 42.55
CA PRO A 86 -6.83 1.63 43.55
C PRO A 86 -6.32 2.97 43.03
N LEU A 87 -7.12 4.03 43.20
CA LEU A 87 -6.79 5.39 42.77
C LEU A 87 -6.03 6.14 43.87
N VAL A 88 -5.10 7.00 43.45
CA VAL A 88 -4.46 8.00 44.31
C VAL A 88 -4.99 9.36 43.84
N LEU A 89 -6.19 9.72 44.29
CA LEU A 89 -6.89 10.90 43.78
C LEU A 89 -6.08 12.19 44.03
N HIS A 90 -5.57 12.75 42.96
CA HIS A 90 -5.19 14.15 42.89
C HIS A 90 -6.23 14.86 42.01
N GLY A 91 -6.61 16.11 42.32
CA GLY A 91 -7.63 16.83 41.54
C GLY A 91 -7.08 17.30 40.18
N GLY A 92 -7.84 17.13 39.08
CA GLY A 92 -7.39 17.51 37.74
C GLY A 92 -8.39 17.16 36.63
N VAL A 93 -8.13 17.66 35.42
CA VAL A 93 -8.94 17.42 34.21
C VAL A 93 -8.06 16.91 33.09
N MET A 94 -8.65 16.10 32.20
CA MET A 94 -7.97 15.58 31.02
C MET A 94 -7.33 16.71 30.20
N PRO A 95 -6.10 16.53 29.69
CA PRO A 95 -5.47 17.53 28.84
C PRO A 95 -6.30 17.76 27.58
N LYS A 96 -6.30 19.00 27.07
CA LYS A 96 -6.90 19.31 25.76
C LYS A 96 -6.06 18.76 24.59
N GLU A 97 -4.77 18.62 24.81
CA GLU A 97 -3.82 18.14 23.81
C GLU A 97 -2.66 17.40 24.49
N ALA A 98 -2.14 16.39 23.81
CA ALA A 98 -1.02 15.55 24.25
C ALA A 98 -0.10 15.20 23.06
N PHE A 99 1.21 15.35 23.28
CA PHE A 99 2.27 15.00 22.32
C PHE A 99 3.56 14.59 23.07
N ASP A 100 4.60 14.18 22.35
CA ASP A 100 5.84 13.62 22.92
C ASP A 100 5.55 12.49 23.92
N ILE A 101 4.65 11.58 23.54
CA ILE A 101 4.14 10.53 24.42
C ILE A 101 5.20 9.43 24.59
N LYS A 102 5.42 9.03 25.84
CA LYS A 102 6.32 7.93 26.21
C LYS A 102 5.66 7.04 27.23
N SER A 103 5.95 5.75 27.17
CA SER A 103 5.47 4.82 28.18
C SER A 103 6.47 3.71 28.45
N THR A 104 6.51 3.22 29.68
CA THR A 104 7.26 2.01 30.03
C THR A 104 6.47 0.76 29.64
N PRO A 105 7.12 -0.42 29.59
CA PRO A 105 6.40 -1.68 29.50
C PRO A 105 5.36 -1.84 30.61
N TRP A 106 4.32 -2.63 30.32
CA TRP A 106 3.32 -3.04 31.30
C TRP A 106 3.93 -3.98 32.34
N ASN A 107 3.54 -3.84 33.60
CA ASN A 107 3.82 -4.83 34.63
C ASN A 107 2.69 -5.86 34.74
N ASP A 108 2.90 -6.87 35.58
CA ASP A 108 1.96 -7.97 35.82
C ASP A 108 0.60 -7.52 36.40
N LYS A 109 0.50 -6.28 36.91
CA LYS A 109 -0.73 -5.67 37.42
C LYS A 109 -1.45 -4.82 36.36
N GLY A 110 -0.96 -4.81 35.12
CA GLY A 110 -1.49 -3.97 34.05
C GLY A 110 -1.28 -2.48 34.30
N ARG A 111 -0.16 -2.09 34.93
CA ARG A 111 0.24 -0.70 35.13
C ARG A 111 1.53 -0.36 34.39
N ARG A 112 1.70 0.91 34.03
CA ARG A 112 2.93 1.46 33.44
C ARG A 112 3.11 2.93 33.80
N GLN A 113 4.34 3.43 33.70
CA GLN A 113 4.57 4.86 33.70
C GLN A 113 4.21 5.42 32.31
N PHE A 114 3.52 6.56 32.30
CA PHE A 114 3.06 7.26 31.11
C PHE A 114 3.46 8.73 31.23
N GLU A 115 4.14 9.24 30.22
CA GLU A 115 4.63 10.62 30.15
C GLU A 115 4.13 11.28 28.87
N TYR A 116 3.73 12.54 28.96
CA TYR A 116 3.32 13.35 27.81
C TYR A 116 3.64 14.82 28.03
N ARG A 117 3.62 15.60 26.95
CA ARG A 117 3.63 17.07 26.98
C ARG A 117 2.30 17.64 26.54
N SER A 118 2.00 18.82 27.05
CA SER A 118 0.78 19.59 26.74
C SER A 118 1.14 21.06 26.65
N GLY A 119 0.50 21.85 25.78
CA GLY A 119 0.86 23.26 25.56
C GLY A 119 0.75 24.16 26.79
N LYS A 120 0.09 23.71 27.86
CA LYS A 120 0.02 24.43 29.14
C LYS A 120 1.27 24.28 30.03
N SER A 121 2.09 23.24 29.83
CA SER A 121 3.24 22.93 30.68
C SER A 121 4.54 22.88 29.88
N ARG A 122 5.58 23.57 30.37
CA ARG A 122 6.93 23.47 29.80
C ARG A 122 7.65 22.17 30.16
N LYS A 123 7.23 21.50 31.24
CA LYS A 123 7.80 20.22 31.68
C LYS A 123 6.90 19.05 31.26
N PRO A 124 7.46 17.88 30.92
CA PRO A 124 6.69 16.66 30.77
C PRO A 124 5.85 16.39 32.02
N ILE A 125 4.64 15.88 31.82
CA ILE A 125 3.74 15.42 32.87
C ILE A 125 3.83 13.91 32.89
N THR A 126 4.19 13.36 34.05
CA THR A 126 4.34 11.92 34.27
C THR A 126 3.24 11.43 35.21
N MET A 127 2.64 10.29 34.88
CA MET A 127 1.63 9.62 35.70
C MET A 127 1.80 8.10 35.62
N GLU A 128 1.25 7.38 36.59
CA GLU A 128 1.03 5.94 36.45
C GLU A 128 -0.31 5.69 35.75
N GLN A 129 -0.29 4.94 34.65
CA GLN A 129 -1.47 4.52 33.90
C GLN A 129 -1.79 3.05 34.21
N ALA A 130 -3.07 2.72 34.35
CA ALA A 130 -3.54 1.38 34.68
C ALA A 130 -4.66 0.91 33.75
N ILE A 131 -4.60 -0.37 33.35
CA ILE A 131 -5.70 -1.07 32.70
C ILE A 131 -6.76 -1.35 33.78
N TYR A 132 -7.97 -0.81 33.60
CA TYR A 132 -9.10 -1.08 34.50
C TYR A 132 -10.17 -1.95 33.85
N GLU A 133 -10.17 -2.05 32.52
CA GLU A 133 -11.05 -2.94 31.76
C GLU A 133 -10.24 -3.63 30.64
N LEU A 134 -10.26 -4.96 30.63
CA LEU A 134 -9.58 -5.81 29.66
C LEU A 134 -10.61 -6.55 28.82
N GLY A 135 -10.67 -6.22 27.52
CA GLY A 135 -11.47 -6.93 26.53
C GLY A 135 -10.59 -7.56 25.43
N PRO A 136 -11.15 -8.43 24.58
CA PRO A 136 -10.41 -9.12 23.51
C PRO A 136 -9.96 -8.19 22.38
N TYR A 137 -10.76 -7.17 22.05
CA TYR A 137 -10.47 -6.21 20.99
C TYR A 137 -9.70 -4.97 21.49
N LYS A 138 -10.09 -4.46 22.66
CA LYS A 138 -9.55 -3.24 23.27
C LYS A 138 -9.44 -3.36 24.78
N VAL A 139 -8.57 -2.55 25.34
CA VAL A 139 -8.50 -2.26 26.78
C VAL A 139 -8.90 -0.82 27.05
N LYS A 140 -9.39 -0.58 28.27
CA LYS A 140 -9.57 0.77 28.80
C LYS A 140 -8.57 1.08 29.89
N LEU A 141 -8.03 2.28 29.79
CA LEU A 141 -6.92 2.80 30.56
C LEU A 141 -7.37 4.04 31.34
N ARG A 142 -6.78 4.22 32.52
CA ARG A 142 -6.91 5.46 33.28
C ARG A 142 -5.61 5.80 33.99
N GLY A 143 -5.40 7.08 34.24
CA GLY A 143 -4.39 7.52 35.20
C GLY A 143 -4.79 7.07 36.60
N VAL A 144 -3.85 6.50 37.36
CA VAL A 144 -4.06 6.13 38.77
C VAL A 144 -4.33 7.38 39.61
N ASP A 145 -3.79 8.53 39.18
CA ASP A 145 -4.06 9.86 39.72
C ASP A 145 -5.49 10.38 39.43
N GLY A 146 -6.20 9.77 38.47
CA GLY A 146 -7.53 10.16 38.02
C GLY A 146 -7.56 11.18 36.86
N PHE A 147 -6.41 11.63 36.36
CA PHE A 147 -6.33 12.70 35.35
C PHE A 147 -6.65 12.22 33.95
N TRP A 148 -6.06 11.09 33.55
CA TRP A 148 -6.33 10.48 32.26
C TRP A 148 -7.56 9.57 32.36
N GLN A 149 -8.63 9.92 31.66
CA GLN A 149 -9.90 9.21 31.75
C GLN A 149 -10.24 8.53 30.43
N ASP A 150 -10.78 7.30 30.51
CA ASP A 150 -11.26 6.49 29.38
C ASP A 150 -10.26 6.33 28.20
N GLY A 151 -8.95 6.30 28.46
CA GLY A 151 -7.96 6.01 27.42
C GLY A 151 -8.22 4.64 26.79
N ARG A 152 -8.08 4.51 25.47
CA ARG A 152 -8.37 3.26 24.76
C ARG A 152 -7.16 2.79 23.97
N LEU A 153 -6.89 1.50 24.03
CA LEU A 153 -5.78 0.87 23.30
C LEU A 153 -6.24 -0.47 22.76
N SER A 154 -5.77 -0.87 21.58
CA SER A 154 -6.02 -2.25 21.13
C SER A 154 -5.35 -3.24 22.09
N THR A 155 -6.03 -4.34 22.38
CA THR A 155 -5.45 -5.41 23.22
C THR A 155 -4.19 -6.01 22.59
N LYS A 156 -4.06 -5.93 21.25
CA LYS A 156 -2.87 -6.38 20.51
C LYS A 156 -1.61 -5.55 20.82
N GLN A 157 -1.76 -4.34 21.37
CA GLN A 157 -0.65 -3.48 21.78
C GLN A 157 -0.13 -3.79 23.20
N ILE A 158 -0.81 -4.69 23.92
CA ILE A 158 -0.29 -5.23 25.16
C ILE A 158 0.45 -6.52 24.82
N PRO A 159 1.69 -6.71 25.32
CA PRO A 159 2.38 -7.98 25.14
C PRO A 159 1.49 -9.15 25.54
N ARG A 160 1.35 -10.15 24.65
CA ARG A 160 0.45 -11.30 24.84
C ARG A 160 0.64 -11.98 26.20
N GLN A 161 1.89 -12.09 26.67
CA GLN A 161 2.21 -12.68 27.97
C GLN A 161 1.65 -11.89 29.16
N GLU A 162 1.60 -10.56 29.08
CA GLU A 162 1.01 -9.72 30.14
C GLU A 162 -0.52 -9.84 30.18
N VAL A 163 -1.16 -9.96 29.02
CA VAL A 163 -2.61 -10.25 28.98
C VAL A 163 -2.89 -11.62 29.60
N LEU A 164 -2.10 -12.64 29.25
CA LEU A 164 -2.24 -13.98 29.81
C LEU A 164 -1.95 -14.00 31.32
N SER A 165 -0.95 -13.25 31.80
CA SER A 165 -0.61 -13.16 33.23
C SER A 165 -1.74 -12.51 34.05
N ILE A 166 -2.41 -11.50 33.50
CA ILE A 166 -3.58 -10.87 34.10
C ILE A 166 -4.76 -11.86 34.13
N LEU A 167 -5.05 -12.53 33.01
CA LEU A 167 -6.14 -13.51 32.94
C LEU A 167 -5.91 -14.73 33.85
N ALA A 168 -4.65 -15.10 34.11
CA ALA A 168 -4.32 -16.20 35.03
C ALA A 168 -4.69 -15.89 36.50
N LYS A 169 -4.94 -14.62 36.86
CA LYS A 169 -5.31 -14.20 38.22
C LYS A 169 -6.78 -14.41 38.55
N VAL A 170 -7.61 -14.85 37.60
CA VAL A 170 -8.99 -15.25 37.90
C VAL A 170 -9.01 -16.43 38.88
N ASP A 171 -10.10 -16.58 39.63
CA ASP A 171 -10.24 -17.68 40.58
C ASP A 171 -10.20 -19.04 39.86
N GLN A 172 -9.10 -19.77 40.03
CA GLN A 172 -8.86 -21.05 39.34
C GLN A 172 -9.76 -22.18 39.85
N THR A 173 -10.39 -22.01 41.01
CA THR A 173 -11.34 -22.97 41.58
C THR A 173 -12.74 -22.82 40.98
N GLN A 174 -13.04 -21.67 40.37
CA GLN A 174 -14.34 -21.36 39.79
C GLN A 174 -14.40 -21.71 38.30
N LEU A 175 -15.21 -22.72 37.96
CA LEU A 175 -15.41 -23.17 36.58
C LEU A 175 -15.84 -22.01 35.65
N ASN A 176 -16.78 -21.18 36.08
CA ASN A 176 -17.30 -20.09 35.26
C ASN A 176 -16.23 -19.04 34.92
N GLU A 177 -15.38 -18.67 35.87
CA GLU A 177 -14.29 -17.70 35.63
C GLU A 177 -13.30 -18.21 34.59
N ARG A 178 -12.95 -19.50 34.65
CA ARG A 178 -12.07 -20.12 33.66
C ARG A 178 -12.72 -20.28 32.28
N ARG A 179 -14.04 -20.49 32.20
CA ARG A 179 -14.80 -20.47 30.93
C ARG A 179 -14.83 -19.08 30.29
N ARG A 180 -14.91 -18.03 31.10
CA ARG A 180 -14.80 -16.64 30.62
C ARG A 180 -13.41 -16.40 30.01
N VAL A 181 -12.34 -16.88 30.64
CA VAL A 181 -10.98 -16.80 30.05
C VAL A 181 -10.91 -17.52 28.69
N ALA A 182 -11.45 -18.74 28.59
CA ALA A 182 -11.51 -19.44 27.30
C ALA A 182 -12.29 -18.64 26.25
N SER A 183 -13.44 -18.07 26.60
CA SER A 183 -14.26 -17.26 25.70
C SER A 183 -13.54 -16.00 25.22
N PHE A 184 -12.83 -15.32 26.13
CA PHE A 184 -11.97 -14.19 25.80
C PHE A 184 -10.91 -14.57 24.78
N LEU A 185 -10.20 -15.69 24.98
CA LEU A 185 -9.12 -16.14 24.08
C LEU A 185 -9.66 -16.49 22.69
N ILE A 186 -10.87 -17.04 22.60
CA ILE A 186 -11.55 -17.30 21.32
C ILE A 186 -11.86 -15.98 20.61
N GLN A 187 -12.45 -15.02 21.33
CA GLN A 187 -12.80 -13.69 20.79
C GLN A 187 -11.58 -12.84 20.43
N ALA A 188 -10.44 -13.04 21.10
CA ALA A 188 -9.16 -12.40 20.79
C ALA A 188 -8.42 -13.07 19.61
N GLU A 189 -8.98 -14.13 19.02
CA GLU A 189 -8.37 -14.95 17.97
C GLU A 189 -7.06 -15.65 18.42
N TRP A 190 -6.91 -15.93 19.71
CA TRP A 190 -5.76 -16.63 20.28
C TRP A 190 -6.05 -18.12 20.40
N TYR A 191 -6.34 -18.76 19.26
CA TYR A 191 -6.90 -20.10 19.21
C TYR A 191 -6.05 -21.19 19.88
N SER A 192 -4.71 -21.10 19.79
CA SER A 192 -3.82 -22.04 20.48
C SER A 192 -3.97 -21.96 22.01
N ASP A 193 -4.03 -20.74 22.58
CA ASP A 193 -4.24 -20.54 24.02
C ASP A 193 -5.66 -20.93 24.42
N ALA A 194 -6.65 -20.64 23.57
CA ALA A 194 -8.04 -21.04 23.80
C ALA A 194 -8.17 -22.57 23.91
N LYS A 195 -7.55 -23.33 23.00
CA LYS A 195 -7.52 -24.80 23.06
C LYS A 195 -6.86 -25.29 24.35
N LEU A 196 -5.72 -24.72 24.73
CA LEU A 196 -5.03 -25.07 25.97
C LEU A 196 -5.89 -24.78 27.21
N ALA A 197 -6.58 -23.64 27.24
CA ALA A 197 -7.49 -23.27 28.32
C ALA A 197 -8.67 -24.26 28.43
N LEU A 198 -9.24 -24.66 27.29
CA LEU A 198 -10.30 -25.68 27.20
C LEU A 198 -9.81 -27.06 27.65
N ASP A 199 -8.59 -27.47 27.28
CA ASP A 199 -7.99 -28.74 27.69
C ASP A 199 -7.71 -28.77 29.21
N ASN A 200 -7.22 -27.67 29.77
CA ASN A 200 -7.02 -27.53 31.22
C ASN A 200 -8.36 -27.59 31.99
N LEU A 201 -9.45 -27.04 31.43
CA LEU A 201 -10.78 -27.15 32.03
C LEU A 201 -11.25 -28.62 32.14
N LEU A 202 -11.03 -29.42 31.09
CA LEU A 202 -11.36 -30.86 31.12
C LEU A 202 -10.53 -31.63 32.16
N ARG A 203 -9.26 -31.27 32.30
CA ARG A 203 -8.35 -31.91 33.24
C ARG A 203 -8.73 -31.62 34.69
N ASP A 204 -9.06 -30.35 34.98
CA ASP A 204 -9.24 -29.88 36.36
C ASP A 204 -10.68 -30.07 36.87
N PHE A 205 -11.65 -30.24 35.97
CA PHE A 205 -13.05 -30.57 36.30
C PHE A 205 -13.52 -31.84 35.57
N PRO A 206 -12.89 -33.00 35.83
CA PRO A 206 -13.16 -34.21 35.06
C PRO A 206 -14.58 -34.73 35.28
N ASP A 207 -15.19 -34.57 36.46
CA ASP A 207 -16.44 -35.27 36.79
C ASP A 207 -17.71 -34.66 36.16
N ASP A 208 -17.63 -33.50 35.50
CA ASP A 208 -18.77 -32.85 34.86
C ASP A 208 -18.95 -33.32 33.40
N ALA A 209 -19.89 -34.24 33.18
CA ALA A 209 -20.20 -34.76 31.83
C ALA A 209 -20.73 -33.68 30.87
N SER A 210 -21.51 -32.72 31.37
CA SER A 210 -22.06 -31.62 30.56
C SER A 210 -20.98 -30.64 30.10
N LEU A 211 -19.96 -30.45 30.96
CA LEU A 211 -18.77 -29.68 30.62
C LEU A 211 -17.95 -30.36 29.52
N ARG A 212 -17.78 -31.69 29.59
CA ARG A 212 -17.07 -32.45 28.55
C ARG A 212 -17.69 -32.24 27.16
N GLU A 213 -19.00 -32.36 27.07
CA GLU A 213 -19.74 -32.13 25.81
C GLU A 213 -19.59 -30.68 25.33
N THR A 214 -19.80 -29.72 26.24
CA THR A 214 -19.70 -28.29 25.87
C THR A 214 -18.30 -27.91 25.39
N ILE A 215 -17.26 -28.42 26.04
CA ILE A 215 -15.88 -28.18 25.62
C ILE A 215 -15.58 -28.88 24.29
N GLY A 216 -16.09 -30.09 24.05
CA GLY A 216 -15.97 -30.77 22.75
C GLY A 216 -16.54 -29.92 21.61
N ASN A 217 -17.73 -29.36 21.81
CA ASN A 217 -18.36 -28.44 20.85
C ASN A 217 -17.54 -27.15 20.67
N ALA A 218 -17.09 -26.53 21.77
CA ALA A 218 -16.26 -25.33 21.71
C ALA A 218 -14.94 -25.57 20.95
N ARG A 219 -14.28 -26.71 21.16
CA ARG A 219 -13.06 -27.09 20.43
C ARG A 219 -13.31 -27.21 18.93
N THR A 220 -14.43 -27.79 18.55
CA THR A 220 -14.84 -27.90 17.14
C THR A 220 -15.01 -26.51 16.54
N VAL A 221 -15.71 -25.60 17.22
CA VAL A 221 -15.87 -24.21 16.79
C VAL A 221 -14.52 -23.49 16.67
N VAL A 222 -13.63 -23.67 17.64
CA VAL A 222 -12.28 -23.07 17.61
C VAL A 222 -11.45 -23.60 16.44
N ALA A 223 -11.50 -24.90 16.17
CA ALA A 223 -10.82 -25.50 15.01
C ALA A 223 -11.36 -24.93 13.68
N GLN A 224 -12.68 -24.75 13.57
CA GLN A 224 -13.30 -24.13 12.40
C GLN A 224 -12.86 -22.67 12.21
N LEU A 225 -12.90 -21.86 13.27
CA LEU A 225 -12.46 -20.45 13.23
C LEU A 225 -10.97 -20.33 12.87
N GLU A 226 -10.11 -21.13 13.50
CA GLU A 226 -8.67 -21.16 13.19
C GLU A 226 -8.42 -21.58 11.74
N SER A 227 -9.10 -22.62 11.25
CA SER A 227 -8.96 -23.06 9.85
C SER A 227 -9.41 -21.99 8.85
N THR A 228 -10.45 -21.21 9.18
CA THR A 228 -10.93 -20.09 8.36
C THR A 228 -9.90 -18.96 8.33
N GLN A 229 -9.33 -18.61 9.49
CA GLN A 229 -8.27 -17.60 9.60
C GLN A 229 -7.00 -18.03 8.84
N LEU A 230 -6.58 -19.29 8.97
CA LEU A 230 -5.46 -19.85 8.24
C LEU A 230 -5.70 -19.82 6.72
N LYS A 231 -6.89 -20.19 6.26
CA LYS A 231 -7.22 -20.13 4.83
C LYS A 231 -7.19 -18.70 4.30
N ALA A 232 -7.73 -17.74 5.05
CA ALA A 232 -7.67 -16.32 4.69
C ALA A 232 -6.21 -15.80 4.62
N ASP A 233 -5.34 -16.22 5.54
CA ASP A 233 -3.91 -15.89 5.50
C ASP A 233 -3.21 -16.49 4.26
N LEU A 234 -3.53 -17.73 3.90
CA LEU A 234 -3.00 -18.36 2.68
C LEU A 234 -3.41 -17.59 1.42
N ASP A 235 -4.65 -17.10 1.36
CA ASP A 235 -5.11 -16.30 0.23
C ASP A 235 -4.39 -14.96 0.11
N VAL A 236 -4.08 -14.32 1.25
CA VAL A 236 -3.26 -13.11 1.30
C VAL A 236 -1.84 -13.40 0.82
N ARG A 237 -1.20 -14.45 1.33
CA ARG A 237 0.18 -14.84 0.95
C ARG A 237 0.29 -15.26 -0.52
N ARG A 238 -0.74 -15.91 -1.06
CA ARG A 238 -0.79 -16.25 -2.48
C ARG A 238 -0.87 -15.01 -3.35
N LYS A 239 -1.68 -14.01 -2.98
CA LYS A 239 -1.70 -12.69 -3.65
C LYS A 239 -0.37 -11.95 -3.49
N ALA A 240 0.33 -12.16 -2.38
CA ALA A 240 1.68 -11.68 -2.12
C ALA A 240 2.77 -12.42 -2.92
N GLN A 241 2.40 -13.39 -3.78
CA GLN A 241 3.30 -14.16 -4.63
C GLN A 241 4.25 -15.11 -3.86
N GLN A 242 3.85 -15.54 -2.66
CA GLN A 242 4.57 -16.53 -1.82
C GLN A 242 4.11 -17.96 -2.13
N TYR A 243 4.28 -18.39 -3.37
CA TYR A 243 3.70 -19.65 -3.85
C TYR A 243 4.29 -20.88 -3.16
N HIS A 244 5.60 -20.89 -2.85
CA HIS A 244 6.22 -22.04 -2.20
C HIS A 244 5.78 -22.18 -0.74
N ASP A 245 5.75 -21.08 0.02
CA ASP A 245 5.24 -21.07 1.39
C ASP A 245 3.77 -21.51 1.45
N VAL A 246 2.93 -20.98 0.55
CA VAL A 246 1.51 -21.36 0.44
C VAL A 246 1.36 -22.86 0.15
N MET A 247 2.11 -23.39 -0.80
CA MET A 247 2.08 -24.82 -1.14
C MET A 247 2.46 -25.71 0.04
N ASN A 248 3.52 -25.36 0.76
CA ASN A 248 3.96 -26.11 1.94
C ASN A 248 2.90 -26.11 3.04
N ARG A 249 2.26 -24.96 3.28
CA ARG A 249 1.21 -24.83 4.29
C ARG A 249 -0.09 -25.55 3.91
N LEU A 250 -0.45 -25.57 2.62
CA LEU A 250 -1.59 -26.35 2.13
C LEU A 250 -1.39 -27.85 2.37
N LYS A 251 -0.16 -28.36 2.17
CA LYS A 251 0.19 -29.77 2.44
C LYS A 251 0.09 -30.14 3.92
N THR A 252 0.41 -29.21 4.81
CA THR A 252 0.35 -29.41 6.27
C THR A 252 -0.91 -28.82 6.91
N PHE A 253 -1.94 -28.51 6.12
CA PHE A 253 -3.15 -27.85 6.60
C PHE A 253 -3.90 -28.76 7.60
N PRO A 254 -4.40 -28.24 8.73
CA PRO A 254 -5.10 -29.05 9.72
C PRO A 254 -6.37 -29.66 9.13
N THR A 255 -6.59 -30.96 9.36
CA THR A 255 -7.75 -31.69 8.83
C THR A 255 -8.79 -32.05 9.89
N LYS A 256 -8.38 -32.07 11.16
CA LYS A 256 -9.24 -32.46 12.28
C LYS A 256 -10.21 -31.32 12.64
N ASP A 257 -11.49 -31.65 12.79
CA ASP A 257 -12.57 -30.74 13.21
C ASP A 257 -12.72 -29.49 12.31
N VAL A 258 -12.26 -29.57 11.07
CA VAL A 258 -12.39 -28.53 10.04
C VAL A 258 -13.65 -28.78 9.20
N ALA A 259 -14.32 -27.69 8.77
CA ALA A 259 -15.49 -27.78 7.91
C ALA A 259 -15.16 -28.49 6.58
N ALA A 260 -16.08 -29.35 6.12
CA ALA A 260 -15.88 -30.13 4.89
C ALA A 260 -15.62 -29.25 3.67
N ASP A 261 -16.35 -28.15 3.53
CA ASP A 261 -16.20 -27.20 2.42
C ASP A 261 -14.80 -26.58 2.40
N THR A 262 -14.27 -26.15 3.55
CA THR A 262 -12.89 -25.63 3.66
C THR A 262 -11.86 -26.69 3.27
N LEU A 263 -12.06 -27.95 3.64
CA LEU A 263 -11.15 -29.04 3.23
C LEU A 263 -11.23 -29.33 1.73
N VAL A 264 -12.42 -29.24 1.13
CA VAL A 264 -12.59 -29.35 -0.33
C VAL A 264 -11.84 -28.21 -1.02
N GLU A 265 -12.03 -26.97 -0.59
CA GLU A 265 -11.32 -25.81 -1.13
C GLU A 265 -9.80 -25.95 -1.03
N VAL A 266 -9.27 -26.38 0.12
CA VAL A 266 -7.83 -26.60 0.33
C VAL A 266 -7.30 -27.69 -0.59
N ARG A 267 -8.01 -28.81 -0.73
CA ARG A 267 -7.61 -29.91 -1.63
C ARG A 267 -7.66 -29.50 -3.09
N ASP A 268 -8.69 -28.76 -3.50
CA ASP A 268 -8.84 -28.29 -4.87
C ASP A 268 -7.80 -27.21 -5.20
N GLN A 269 -7.47 -26.34 -4.25
CA GLN A 269 -6.36 -25.40 -4.35
C GLN A 269 -5.04 -26.14 -4.55
N LEU A 270 -4.71 -27.10 -3.67
CA LEU A 270 -3.48 -27.88 -3.74
C LEU A 270 -3.38 -28.64 -5.08
N ARG A 271 -4.46 -29.33 -5.51
CA ARG A 271 -4.49 -30.06 -6.78
C ARG A 271 -4.25 -29.13 -7.97
N ARG A 272 -4.86 -27.94 -7.97
CA ARG A 272 -4.67 -26.95 -9.04
C ARG A 272 -3.23 -26.45 -9.09
N ASP A 273 -2.66 -26.11 -7.94
CA ASP A 273 -1.29 -25.60 -7.88
C ASP A 273 -0.28 -26.71 -8.26
N GLU A 274 -0.47 -27.97 -7.85
CA GLU A 274 0.36 -29.12 -8.28
C GLU A 274 0.24 -29.40 -9.79
N ALA A 275 -0.98 -29.38 -10.33
CA ALA A 275 -1.20 -29.57 -11.78
C ALA A 275 -0.55 -28.44 -12.58
N GLN A 276 -0.59 -27.21 -12.06
CA GLN A 276 0.05 -26.06 -12.69
C GLN A 276 1.58 -26.20 -12.68
N THR A 277 2.18 -26.60 -11.54
CA THR A 277 3.62 -26.88 -11.46
C THR A 277 4.03 -27.95 -12.47
N ALA A 278 3.30 -29.06 -12.56
CA ALA A 278 3.58 -30.12 -13.54
C ALA A 278 3.46 -29.64 -15.00
N ALA A 279 2.47 -28.78 -15.29
CA ALA A 279 2.30 -28.18 -16.60
C ALA A 279 3.47 -27.24 -16.96
N ASP A 280 3.96 -26.47 -15.99
CA ASP A 280 5.10 -25.56 -16.17
C ASP A 280 6.41 -26.32 -16.40
N GLU A 281 6.64 -27.40 -15.63
CA GLU A 281 7.78 -28.31 -15.81
C GLU A 281 7.76 -28.97 -17.20
N THR A 282 6.56 -29.40 -17.63
CA THR A 282 6.37 -29.97 -18.98
C THR A 282 6.68 -28.94 -20.05
N LEU A 283 6.17 -27.71 -19.91
CA LEU A 283 6.42 -26.63 -20.86
C LEU A 283 7.91 -26.27 -20.95
N ALA A 284 8.61 -26.19 -19.82
CA ALA A 284 10.05 -25.93 -19.77
C ALA A 284 10.85 -27.06 -20.43
N LYS A 285 10.43 -28.32 -20.23
CA LYS A 285 11.04 -29.49 -20.89
C LYS A 285 10.81 -29.47 -22.40
N GLU A 286 9.58 -29.24 -22.85
CA GLU A 286 9.24 -29.11 -24.28
C GLU A 286 10.05 -27.98 -24.95
N PHE A 287 10.22 -26.85 -24.25
CA PHE A 287 11.01 -25.73 -24.74
C PHE A 287 12.49 -26.08 -24.86
N ARG A 288 13.05 -26.81 -23.88
CA ARG A 288 14.43 -27.30 -23.94
C ARG A 288 14.63 -28.22 -25.14
N GLU A 289 13.74 -29.20 -25.34
CA GLU A 289 13.79 -30.11 -26.48
C GLU A 289 13.66 -29.39 -27.82
N LEU A 290 12.85 -28.33 -27.89
CA LEU A 290 12.79 -27.47 -29.07
C LEU A 290 14.10 -26.72 -29.31
N SER A 291 14.72 -26.17 -28.26
CA SER A 291 16.01 -25.48 -28.35
C SER A 291 17.15 -26.42 -28.80
N ASP A 292 17.03 -27.72 -28.52
CA ASP A 292 17.95 -28.75 -28.98
C ASP A 292 17.70 -29.20 -30.43
N ARG A 293 16.63 -28.74 -31.08
CA ARG A 293 16.32 -29.06 -32.50
C ARG A 293 16.63 -27.95 -33.48
N ILE A 294 16.92 -26.73 -33.02
CA ILE A 294 17.30 -25.62 -33.90
C ILE A 294 18.67 -25.86 -34.57
N PRO A 295 18.98 -25.20 -35.70
CA PRO A 295 20.26 -25.32 -36.40
C PRO A 295 21.49 -25.10 -35.49
N SER A 296 22.60 -25.82 -35.73
CA SER A 296 23.78 -25.85 -34.84
C SER A 296 24.49 -24.51 -34.69
N ASP A 297 24.51 -23.71 -35.76
CA ASP A 297 24.98 -22.33 -35.78
C ASP A 297 24.14 -21.43 -34.87
N ALA A 298 22.81 -21.55 -34.94
CA ALA A 298 21.88 -20.85 -34.06
C ALA A 298 22.02 -21.27 -32.58
N LYS A 299 22.17 -22.58 -32.30
CA LYS A 299 22.34 -23.10 -30.92
C LYS A 299 23.45 -22.39 -30.15
N LYS A 300 24.59 -22.13 -30.79
CA LYS A 300 25.72 -21.45 -30.13
C LYS A 300 25.38 -20.02 -29.73
N ALA A 301 24.73 -19.27 -30.63
CA ALA A 301 24.32 -17.89 -30.39
C ALA A 301 23.21 -17.80 -29.30
N TRP A 302 22.29 -18.76 -29.29
CA TRP A 302 21.12 -18.75 -28.41
C TRP A 302 21.34 -19.43 -27.05
N LYS A 303 22.51 -20.02 -26.78
CA LYS A 303 22.81 -20.72 -25.52
C LYS A 303 22.52 -19.88 -24.27
N LYS A 304 22.95 -18.62 -24.24
CA LYS A 304 22.73 -17.72 -23.09
C LYS A 304 21.24 -17.33 -22.96
N PRO A 305 20.57 -16.82 -24.02
CA PRO A 305 19.12 -16.60 -24.02
C PRO A 305 18.26 -17.79 -23.58
N VAL A 306 18.58 -19.00 -24.07
CA VAL A 306 17.86 -20.23 -23.70
C VAL A 306 18.02 -20.53 -22.22
N ASN A 307 19.24 -20.41 -21.69
CA ASN A 307 19.48 -20.58 -20.26
C ASN A 307 18.72 -19.54 -19.41
N GLU A 308 18.66 -18.28 -19.86
CA GLU A 308 17.90 -17.22 -19.20
C GLU A 308 16.40 -17.56 -19.13
N MET A 309 15.81 -18.01 -20.25
CA MET A 309 14.40 -18.42 -20.30
C MET A 309 14.11 -19.66 -19.45
N LEU A 310 15.00 -20.65 -19.45
CA LEU A 310 14.84 -21.86 -18.62
C LEU A 310 15.00 -21.57 -17.13
N LEU A 311 15.93 -20.68 -16.73
CA LEU A 311 16.02 -20.20 -15.34
C LEU A 311 14.73 -19.48 -14.93
N ALA A 312 14.21 -18.62 -15.81
CA ALA A 312 12.98 -17.90 -15.54
C ALA A 312 11.78 -18.85 -15.30
N PHE A 313 11.69 -19.95 -16.05
CA PHE A 313 10.70 -21.00 -15.79
C PHE A 313 10.92 -21.71 -14.47
N ALA A 314 12.17 -21.98 -14.09
CA ALA A 314 12.47 -22.66 -12.84
C ALA A 314 12.16 -21.79 -11.61
N GLU A 315 12.38 -20.48 -11.70
CA GLU A 315 12.30 -19.58 -10.54
C GLU A 315 10.96 -18.81 -10.45
N ALA A 316 10.34 -18.43 -11.57
CA ALA A 316 9.03 -17.78 -11.61
C ALA A 316 8.23 -18.14 -12.88
N PRO A 317 7.75 -19.40 -12.97
CA PRO A 317 6.96 -19.83 -14.12
C PRO A 317 5.67 -19.00 -14.26
N ASP A 318 5.09 -18.54 -13.15
CA ASP A 318 3.92 -17.66 -13.13
C ASP A 318 4.12 -16.33 -13.87
N ALA A 319 5.34 -15.79 -13.87
CA ALA A 319 5.66 -14.50 -14.50
C ALA A 319 5.97 -14.60 -16.01
N VAL A 320 6.28 -15.81 -16.49
CA VAL A 320 6.77 -16.03 -17.87
C VAL A 320 5.89 -16.93 -18.70
N ARG A 321 5.03 -17.78 -18.10
CA ARG A 321 4.14 -18.71 -18.82
C ARG A 321 3.38 -18.04 -19.97
N ASP A 322 2.74 -16.90 -19.69
CA ASP A 322 1.93 -16.19 -20.67
C ASP A 322 2.75 -15.65 -21.85
N ARG A 323 4.06 -15.48 -21.68
CA ARG A 323 4.98 -15.02 -22.74
C ARG A 323 5.24 -16.10 -23.79
N PHE A 324 4.99 -17.37 -23.47
CA PHE A 324 5.17 -18.52 -24.38
C PHE A 324 3.90 -18.94 -25.11
N VAL A 325 2.75 -18.28 -24.85
CA VAL A 325 1.44 -18.64 -25.43
C VAL A 325 1.45 -18.64 -26.96
N ALA A 326 2.20 -17.73 -27.59
CA ALA A 326 2.32 -17.69 -29.05
C ALA A 326 2.91 -19.00 -29.62
N TRP A 327 3.98 -19.49 -28.99
CA TRP A 327 4.57 -20.77 -29.35
C TRP A 327 3.65 -21.94 -29.03
N GLN A 328 3.01 -21.95 -27.85
CA GLN A 328 2.08 -23.04 -27.47
C GLN A 328 0.94 -23.21 -28.49
N LYS A 329 0.39 -22.11 -29.01
CA LYS A 329 -0.66 -22.16 -30.06
C LYS A 329 -0.13 -22.68 -31.39
N ALA A 330 1.16 -22.48 -31.68
CA ALA A 330 1.80 -22.81 -32.93
C ALA A 330 2.53 -24.17 -32.91
N LYS A 331 2.60 -24.85 -31.75
CA LYS A 331 3.46 -26.03 -31.56
C LYS A 331 3.05 -27.22 -32.43
N ASP A 332 1.74 -27.37 -32.67
CA ASP A 332 1.16 -28.45 -33.47
C ASP A 332 0.89 -28.05 -34.92
N ASP A 333 1.26 -26.82 -35.33
CA ASP A 333 1.10 -26.38 -36.72
C ASP A 333 2.13 -27.08 -37.62
N PRO A 334 1.72 -27.95 -38.56
CA PRO A 334 2.64 -28.70 -39.41
C PRO A 334 3.36 -27.82 -40.44
N THR A 335 2.91 -26.58 -40.66
CA THR A 335 3.52 -25.66 -41.63
C THR A 335 4.75 -24.95 -41.06
N LEU A 336 4.87 -24.87 -39.73
CA LEU A 336 5.98 -24.21 -39.06
C LEU A 336 7.12 -25.17 -38.77
N LYS A 337 8.32 -24.78 -39.21
CA LYS A 337 9.56 -25.45 -38.86
C LYS A 337 9.97 -25.15 -37.41
N ASP A 338 10.88 -25.95 -36.87
CA ASP A 338 11.32 -25.85 -35.47
C ASP A 338 12.03 -24.51 -35.17
N ASP A 339 12.73 -23.91 -36.13
CA ASP A 339 13.31 -22.57 -36.01
C ASP A 339 12.25 -21.48 -35.85
N ALA A 340 11.15 -21.56 -36.61
CA ALA A 340 10.04 -20.61 -36.50
C ALA A 340 9.27 -20.76 -35.17
N ARG A 341 9.05 -22.00 -34.72
CA ARG A 341 8.45 -22.29 -33.40
C ARG A 341 9.33 -21.75 -32.27
N PHE A 342 10.65 -21.96 -32.37
CA PHE A 342 11.60 -21.42 -31.41
C PHE A 342 11.60 -19.88 -31.42
N ALA A 343 11.56 -19.26 -32.60
CA ALA A 343 11.48 -17.81 -32.74
C ALA A 343 10.24 -17.22 -32.06
N LEU A 344 9.07 -17.86 -32.16
CA LEU A 344 7.86 -17.45 -31.46
C LEU A 344 8.03 -17.49 -29.94
N ALA A 345 8.65 -18.55 -29.40
CA ALA A 345 8.93 -18.67 -27.98
C ALA A 345 9.91 -17.58 -27.51
N ALA A 346 11.04 -17.44 -28.23
CA ALA A 346 12.11 -16.51 -27.88
C ALA A 346 11.70 -15.04 -28.01
N SER A 347 10.96 -14.67 -29.06
CA SER A 347 10.44 -13.31 -29.23
C SER A 347 9.31 -13.02 -28.25
N GLY A 348 8.38 -13.96 -28.04
CA GLY A 348 7.31 -13.82 -27.06
C GLY A 348 7.81 -13.53 -25.65
N PHE A 349 8.93 -14.16 -25.26
CA PHE A 349 9.59 -13.90 -23.97
C PHE A 349 9.96 -12.43 -23.73
N VAL A 350 10.38 -11.71 -24.78
CA VAL A 350 10.90 -10.33 -24.65
C VAL A 350 9.87 -9.25 -24.98
N VAL A 351 9.00 -9.47 -25.98
CA VAL A 351 8.00 -8.46 -26.41
C VAL A 351 6.55 -8.81 -26.05
N GLY A 352 6.31 -9.98 -25.47
CA GLY A 352 4.98 -10.51 -25.15
C GLY A 352 4.43 -11.38 -26.28
N ALA A 353 3.51 -12.28 -25.93
CA ALA A 353 2.96 -13.26 -26.88
C ALA A 353 2.16 -12.64 -28.04
N ASP A 354 1.56 -11.47 -27.85
CA ASP A 354 0.81 -10.75 -28.89
C ASP A 354 1.71 -10.10 -29.95
N ALA A 355 2.99 -9.88 -29.63
CA ALA A 355 3.99 -9.29 -30.52
C ALA A 355 5.07 -10.29 -30.96
N ALA A 356 4.90 -11.59 -30.65
CA ALA A 356 5.82 -12.64 -31.03
C ALA A 356 5.92 -12.80 -32.56
N VAL A 357 7.12 -13.10 -33.05
CA VAL A 357 7.43 -13.25 -34.48
C VAL A 357 8.03 -14.63 -34.79
N PRO A 358 7.65 -15.27 -35.91
CA PRO A 358 8.15 -16.58 -36.30
C PRO A 358 9.49 -16.54 -37.06
N SER A 359 10.12 -15.37 -37.19
CA SER A 359 11.42 -15.23 -37.84
C SER A 359 12.55 -15.24 -36.80
N LEU A 360 13.49 -16.19 -36.95
CA LEU A 360 14.64 -16.32 -36.04
C LEU A 360 15.53 -15.07 -36.06
N GLU A 361 15.74 -14.48 -37.24
CA GLU A 361 16.50 -13.24 -37.40
C GLU A 361 15.82 -12.08 -36.64
N MET A 362 14.51 -11.93 -36.80
CA MET A 362 13.76 -10.88 -36.09
C MET A 362 13.75 -11.13 -34.58
N ALA A 363 13.64 -12.37 -34.13
CA ALA A 363 13.78 -12.71 -32.71
C ALA A 363 15.16 -12.31 -32.17
N THR A 364 16.25 -12.55 -32.92
CA THR A 364 17.60 -12.08 -32.56
C THR A 364 17.66 -10.56 -32.48
N ASN A 365 17.05 -9.83 -33.42
CA ASN A 365 17.01 -8.36 -33.39
C ASN A 365 16.27 -7.82 -32.16
N LEU A 366 15.15 -8.45 -31.76
CA LEU A 366 14.41 -8.07 -30.55
C LEU A 366 15.22 -8.29 -29.27
N TRP A 367 15.96 -9.39 -29.18
CA TRP A 367 16.89 -9.64 -28.07
C TRP A 367 18.04 -8.65 -28.04
N LYS A 368 18.61 -8.32 -29.20
CA LYS A 368 19.65 -7.27 -29.31
C LYS A 368 19.11 -5.92 -28.82
N LEU A 369 17.91 -5.53 -29.24
CA LEU A 369 17.27 -4.30 -28.77
C LEU A 369 17.04 -4.29 -27.26
N ARG A 370 16.58 -5.41 -26.68
CA ARG A 370 16.41 -5.57 -25.23
C ARG A 370 17.73 -5.33 -24.50
N ASP A 371 18.80 -5.98 -24.94
CA ASP A 371 20.10 -5.90 -24.29
C ASP A 371 20.70 -4.49 -24.41
N GLN A 372 20.52 -3.81 -25.54
CA GLN A 372 20.93 -2.42 -25.72
C GLN A 372 20.09 -1.44 -24.89
N LEU A 373 18.78 -1.68 -24.76
CA LEU A 373 17.91 -0.90 -23.89
C LEU A 373 18.34 -1.04 -22.43
N HIS A 374 18.59 -2.27 -21.98
CA HIS A 374 19.11 -2.55 -20.66
C HIS A 374 20.45 -1.82 -20.43
N GLN A 375 21.39 -1.91 -21.38
CA GLN A 375 22.69 -1.23 -21.30
C GLN A 375 22.52 0.29 -21.18
N TYR A 376 21.67 0.90 -22.01
CA TYR A 376 21.40 2.34 -21.96
C TYR A 376 20.85 2.78 -20.60
N LEU A 377 19.92 2.02 -20.01
CA LEU A 377 19.28 2.37 -18.74
C LEU A 377 20.17 2.09 -17.51
N ALA A 378 21.09 1.12 -17.62
CA ALA A 378 22.01 0.74 -16.55
C ALA A 378 23.28 1.62 -16.52
N SER A 379 23.79 2.02 -17.69
CA SER A 379 25.08 2.71 -17.80
C SER A 379 25.03 4.16 -17.32
N THR A 380 26.07 4.56 -16.59
CA THR A 380 26.33 5.96 -16.21
C THR A 380 27.31 6.61 -17.20
N ASP A 381 27.97 5.83 -18.05
CA ASP A 381 28.90 6.32 -19.07
C ASP A 381 28.15 6.89 -20.28
N THR A 382 28.51 8.11 -20.68
CA THR A 382 27.85 8.80 -21.80
C THR A 382 28.19 8.20 -23.16
N GLY A 383 29.40 7.65 -23.33
CA GLY A 383 29.83 7.01 -24.58
C GLY A 383 29.15 5.65 -24.81
N GLU A 384 29.03 4.84 -23.77
CA GLU A 384 28.26 3.59 -23.81
C GLU A 384 26.78 3.86 -24.13
N ARG A 385 26.20 4.90 -23.53
CA ARG A 385 24.82 5.32 -23.83
C ARG A 385 24.66 5.78 -25.27
N ALA A 386 25.60 6.58 -25.80
CA ALA A 386 25.56 7.00 -27.20
C ALA A 386 25.65 5.80 -28.17
N THR A 387 26.49 4.81 -27.84
CA THR A 387 26.62 3.58 -28.63
C THR A 387 25.32 2.76 -28.59
N ALA A 388 24.75 2.59 -27.40
CA ALA A 388 23.48 1.86 -27.25
C ALA A 388 22.33 2.58 -27.97
N LEU A 389 22.28 3.91 -27.92
CA LEU A 389 21.29 4.72 -28.63
C LEU A 389 21.35 4.49 -30.15
N ASP A 390 22.55 4.50 -30.74
CA ASP A 390 22.75 4.22 -32.18
C ASP A 390 22.22 2.81 -32.54
N GLN A 391 22.54 1.80 -31.74
CA GLN A 391 22.03 0.45 -31.97
C GLN A 391 20.50 0.36 -31.82
N LEU A 392 19.93 1.07 -30.84
CA LEU A 392 18.48 1.14 -30.64
C LEU A 392 17.76 1.81 -31.81
N GLN A 393 18.41 2.69 -32.56
CA GLN A 393 17.86 3.37 -33.74
C GLN A 393 18.01 2.55 -35.03
N THR A 394 19.08 1.75 -35.15
CA THR A 394 19.47 1.13 -36.42
C THR A 394 19.04 -0.33 -36.58
N VAL A 395 18.85 -1.08 -35.49
CA VAL A 395 18.47 -2.50 -35.56
C VAL A 395 17.13 -2.67 -36.31
N PRO A 396 17.05 -3.55 -37.33
CA PRO A 396 15.82 -3.79 -38.11
C PRO A 396 14.68 -4.35 -37.25
N LEU A 397 13.44 -3.99 -37.60
CA LEU A 397 12.22 -4.43 -36.93
C LEU A 397 11.24 -5.06 -37.95
N PRO A 398 10.36 -5.97 -37.51
CA PRO A 398 9.35 -6.56 -38.38
C PRO A 398 8.34 -5.50 -38.82
N GLU A 399 8.12 -5.36 -40.14
CA GLU A 399 7.16 -4.39 -40.67
C GLU A 399 5.74 -4.65 -40.15
N ARG A 400 5.01 -3.58 -39.81
CA ARG A 400 3.59 -3.63 -39.45
C ARG A 400 2.79 -2.70 -40.36
N PRO A 401 1.81 -3.21 -41.12
CA PRO A 401 0.97 -2.39 -41.99
C PRO A 401 0.27 -1.27 -41.20
N GLY A 402 0.35 -0.04 -41.71
CA GLY A 402 -0.34 1.12 -41.13
C GLY A 402 0.36 1.79 -39.93
N GLN A 403 1.57 1.34 -39.54
CA GLN A 403 2.36 1.97 -38.47
C GLN A 403 3.66 2.54 -39.04
N SER A 404 4.01 3.77 -38.66
CA SER A 404 5.30 4.35 -39.05
C SER A 404 6.46 3.60 -38.38
N VAL A 405 7.64 3.58 -39.00
CA VAL A 405 8.85 2.93 -38.44
C VAL A 405 9.18 3.49 -37.05
N ALA A 406 9.07 4.80 -36.84
CA ALA A 406 9.34 5.45 -35.56
C ALA A 406 8.32 5.03 -34.49
N THR A 407 7.03 5.01 -34.81
CA THR A 407 5.97 4.57 -33.89
C THR A 407 6.12 3.09 -33.54
N LEU A 408 6.46 2.24 -34.51
CA LEU A 408 6.73 0.82 -34.31
C LEU A 408 7.92 0.62 -33.35
N ARG A 409 9.00 1.37 -33.56
CA ARG A 409 10.19 1.28 -32.70
C ARG A 409 9.88 1.65 -31.25
N LEU A 410 9.13 2.74 -31.02
CA LEU A 410 8.71 3.13 -29.67
C LEU A 410 7.76 2.11 -29.02
N ASP A 411 6.84 1.51 -29.78
CA ASP A 411 5.98 0.42 -29.28
C ASP A 411 6.81 -0.79 -28.82
N VAL A 412 7.76 -1.23 -29.65
CA VAL A 412 8.65 -2.35 -29.31
C VAL A 412 9.50 -2.01 -28.08
N LEU A 413 10.12 -0.84 -28.02
CA LEU A 413 10.93 -0.42 -26.86
C LEU A 413 10.10 -0.29 -25.59
N THR A 414 8.85 0.17 -25.69
CA THR A 414 7.90 0.23 -24.58
C THR A 414 7.64 -1.18 -24.02
N ARG A 415 7.35 -2.15 -24.89
CA ARG A 415 7.12 -3.55 -24.50
C ARG A 415 8.35 -4.17 -23.85
N LEU A 416 9.52 -3.98 -24.45
CA LEU A 416 10.80 -4.45 -23.92
C LEU A 416 11.05 -3.87 -22.52
N ALA A 417 10.88 -2.56 -22.35
CA ALA A 417 11.06 -1.88 -21.06
C ALA A 417 10.13 -2.46 -19.99
N THR A 418 8.87 -2.72 -20.32
CA THR A 418 7.88 -3.25 -19.36
C THR A 418 8.16 -4.72 -18.97
N LEU A 419 8.68 -5.54 -19.89
CA LEU A 419 8.84 -6.99 -19.67
C LEU A 419 10.23 -7.43 -19.20
N MET A 420 11.26 -6.60 -19.40
CA MET A 420 12.61 -6.88 -18.92
C MET A 420 12.71 -6.78 -17.40
N THR A 421 13.74 -7.37 -16.81
CA THR A 421 14.07 -7.16 -15.40
C THR A 421 14.55 -5.73 -15.15
N PRO A 422 14.53 -5.23 -13.90
CA PRO A 422 15.12 -3.94 -13.57
C PRO A 422 16.58 -3.85 -14.04
N PRO A 423 17.03 -2.71 -14.61
CA PRO A 423 18.35 -2.58 -15.23
C PRO A 423 19.54 -2.71 -14.26
N LEU A 424 19.32 -2.51 -12.96
CA LEU A 424 20.33 -2.63 -11.90
C LEU A 424 20.06 -3.83 -10.97
N ASN A 425 19.48 -4.91 -11.50
CA ASN A 425 19.12 -6.11 -10.73
C ASN A 425 20.31 -7.06 -10.43
N SER A 426 21.55 -6.67 -10.74
CA SER A 426 22.72 -7.56 -10.73
C SER A 426 23.31 -7.86 -9.34
N ASP A 427 22.80 -7.25 -8.28
CA ASP A 427 23.29 -7.43 -6.92
C ASP A 427 22.89 -8.80 -6.36
N LYS A 428 23.68 -9.84 -6.68
CA LYS A 428 23.52 -11.25 -6.23
C LYS A 428 23.51 -11.45 -4.70
N GLN A 429 23.65 -10.38 -3.91
CA GLN A 429 23.62 -10.40 -2.44
C GLN A 429 22.23 -10.08 -1.85
N THR A 430 21.21 -9.86 -2.68
CA THR A 430 19.85 -9.60 -2.20
C THR A 430 19.27 -10.81 -1.48
N LYS A 431 19.08 -10.69 -0.16
CA LYS A 431 18.33 -11.66 0.64
C LYS A 431 16.94 -11.11 0.94
N PRO A 432 15.87 -11.66 0.34
CA PRO A 432 14.51 -11.30 0.71
C PRO A 432 14.27 -11.46 2.22
N GLY A 433 13.52 -10.54 2.81
CA GLY A 433 13.23 -10.54 4.26
C GLY A 433 14.26 -9.86 5.17
N GLU A 434 15.42 -9.45 4.64
CA GLU A 434 16.42 -8.66 5.38
C GLU A 434 16.48 -7.22 4.80
N PRO A 435 16.60 -6.17 5.63
CA PRO A 435 16.76 -4.81 5.13
C PRO A 435 18.13 -4.61 4.44
N ILE A 436 18.12 -3.94 3.30
CA ILE A 436 19.31 -3.63 2.50
C ILE A 436 19.46 -2.11 2.44
N ILE A 437 20.68 -1.60 2.61
CA ILE A 437 20.96 -0.16 2.52
C ILE A 437 21.58 0.16 1.17
N HIS A 438 21.02 1.15 0.49
CA HIS A 438 21.56 1.70 -0.76
C HIS A 438 21.96 3.15 -0.56
N ARG A 439 22.99 3.56 -1.29
CA ARG A 439 23.48 4.95 -1.33
C ARG A 439 23.48 5.45 -2.76
N VAL A 440 22.71 6.48 -3.03
CA VAL A 440 22.59 7.11 -4.34
C VAL A 440 23.67 8.20 -4.44
N GLY A 441 24.71 7.92 -5.24
CA GLY A 441 25.91 8.77 -5.36
C GLY A 441 25.89 9.81 -6.49
N GLU A 442 24.93 9.74 -7.41
CA GLU A 442 24.86 10.60 -8.60
C GLU A 442 23.65 11.56 -8.55
N ASP A 443 23.65 12.67 -7.79
CA ASP A 443 22.73 13.79 -8.08
C ASP A 443 22.99 15.12 -7.33
N GLN A 444 22.19 16.13 -7.68
CA GLN A 444 22.07 17.52 -7.22
C GLN A 444 21.74 17.72 -5.73
N ASN A 445 21.62 16.65 -4.93
CA ASN A 445 21.28 16.79 -3.51
C ASN A 445 22.52 17.20 -2.69
N LEU A 446 22.31 17.96 -1.61
CA LEU A 446 23.39 18.47 -0.75
C LEU A 446 24.21 17.34 -0.10
N ALA A 447 23.57 16.21 0.16
CA ALA A 447 24.21 14.97 0.60
C ALA A 447 23.72 13.79 -0.25
N PRO A 448 24.57 12.76 -0.47
CA PRO A 448 24.13 11.51 -1.08
C PRO A 448 22.92 10.94 -0.34
N THR A 449 21.88 10.58 -1.08
CA THR A 449 20.66 10.02 -0.50
C THR A 449 20.90 8.56 -0.12
N GLU A 450 20.71 8.21 1.14
CA GLU A 450 20.73 6.83 1.63
C GLU A 450 19.29 6.36 1.88
N TYR A 451 19.01 5.09 1.59
CA TYR A 451 17.71 4.50 1.89
C TYR A 451 17.84 3.02 2.25
N SER A 452 16.97 2.56 3.15
CA SER A 452 16.78 1.15 3.45
C SER A 452 15.67 0.56 2.60
N VAL A 453 15.80 -0.69 2.18
CA VAL A 453 14.77 -1.40 1.42
C VAL A 453 14.56 -2.80 1.99
N LEU A 454 13.29 -3.18 2.17
CA LEU A 454 12.90 -4.53 2.54
C LEU A 454 12.15 -5.16 1.37
N LEU A 455 12.65 -6.31 0.90
CA LEU A 455 11.99 -7.10 -0.14
C LEU A 455 11.08 -8.16 0.47
N PRO A 456 9.91 -8.41 -0.13
CA PRO A 456 9.00 -9.45 0.36
C PRO A 456 9.60 -10.86 0.18
N PRO A 457 9.18 -11.86 0.97
CA PRO A 457 9.60 -13.24 0.79
C PRO A 457 9.32 -13.73 -0.63
N GLU A 458 10.17 -14.62 -1.14
CA GLU A 458 10.09 -15.15 -2.52
C GLU A 458 10.13 -14.05 -3.62
N TYR A 459 10.72 -12.89 -3.32
CA TYR A 459 10.94 -11.85 -4.32
C TYR A 459 11.72 -12.36 -5.53
N GLN A 460 11.26 -11.96 -6.72
CA GLN A 460 11.83 -12.34 -8.01
C GLN A 460 11.67 -11.20 -9.02
N PRO A 461 12.74 -10.62 -9.60
CA PRO A 461 12.71 -9.48 -10.53
C PRO A 461 11.84 -9.59 -11.80
N LEU A 462 11.35 -10.78 -12.17
CA LEU A 462 10.42 -10.95 -13.30
C LEU A 462 8.95 -10.75 -12.92
N ARG A 463 8.63 -10.77 -11.63
CA ARG A 463 7.30 -10.48 -11.08
C ARG A 463 7.10 -8.97 -10.90
N SER A 464 5.93 -8.56 -10.41
CA SER A 464 5.62 -7.14 -10.16
C SER A 464 5.03 -6.96 -8.76
N TYR A 465 5.65 -6.09 -7.97
CA TYR A 465 5.33 -5.91 -6.54
C TYR A 465 4.81 -4.51 -6.26
N PRO A 466 3.75 -4.35 -5.43
CA PRO A 466 3.43 -3.06 -4.88
C PRO A 466 4.56 -2.57 -3.96
N ALA A 467 4.66 -1.27 -3.74
CA ALA A 467 5.67 -0.69 -2.87
C ALA A 467 5.09 0.40 -1.97
N VAL A 468 5.67 0.58 -0.79
CA VAL A 468 5.42 1.73 0.08
C VAL A 468 6.72 2.48 0.31
N VAL A 469 6.70 3.78 0.05
CA VAL A 469 7.75 4.69 0.50
C VAL A 469 7.43 5.08 1.93
N ALA A 470 8.21 4.55 2.87
CA ALA A 470 7.99 4.62 4.31
C ALA A 470 8.84 5.73 4.94
N LEU A 471 8.20 6.85 5.27
CA LEU A 471 8.84 8.00 5.88
C LEU A 471 8.93 7.81 7.39
N HIS A 472 10.16 7.81 7.92
CA HIS A 472 10.40 7.59 9.35
C HIS A 472 9.93 8.76 10.21
N ASP A 473 9.74 8.51 11.51
CA ASP A 473 9.20 9.46 12.48
C ASP A 473 10.25 10.38 13.13
N GLY A 474 11.43 10.46 12.52
CA GLY A 474 12.64 11.07 13.10
C GLY A 474 13.66 10.08 13.69
N ARG A 475 13.32 8.80 13.88
CA ARG A 475 14.27 7.77 14.37
C ARG A 475 15.12 7.08 13.28
N GLY A 476 15.03 7.57 12.04
CA GLY A 476 15.76 7.07 10.88
C GLY A 476 15.07 5.89 10.17
N PRO A 477 15.60 5.47 9.00
CA PRO A 477 14.99 4.45 8.14
C PRO A 477 14.67 3.11 8.81
N GLY A 478 15.50 2.67 9.76
CA GLY A 478 15.27 1.40 10.48
C GLY A 478 13.93 1.36 11.21
N ALA A 479 13.56 2.45 11.88
CA ALA A 479 12.27 2.54 12.59
C ALA A 479 11.07 2.51 11.62
N ALA A 480 11.22 3.07 10.42
CA ALA A 480 10.20 2.93 9.38
C ALA A 480 10.10 1.47 8.91
N ILE A 481 11.21 0.81 8.62
CA ILE A 481 11.20 -0.62 8.26
C ILE A 481 10.50 -1.45 9.34
N ASP A 482 10.82 -1.24 10.62
CA ASP A 482 10.22 -1.97 11.73
C ASP A 482 8.68 -1.83 11.76
N TRP A 483 8.17 -0.61 11.59
CA TRP A 483 6.72 -0.35 11.62
C TRP A 483 5.98 -0.99 10.43
N TRP A 484 6.56 -0.93 9.22
CA TRP A 484 5.90 -1.37 7.99
C TRP A 484 6.14 -2.86 7.65
N SER A 485 7.20 -3.47 8.18
CA SER A 485 7.70 -4.79 7.75
C SER A 485 6.72 -5.95 7.91
N ALA A 486 5.97 -6.01 9.03
CA ALA A 486 5.12 -7.16 9.35
C ALA A 486 4.02 -7.36 8.30
N GLU A 487 3.27 -6.31 7.98
CA GLU A 487 2.22 -6.35 6.97
C GLU A 487 2.80 -6.35 5.54
N ALA A 488 3.90 -5.63 5.29
CA ALA A 488 4.55 -5.64 3.98
C ALA A 488 5.03 -7.04 3.59
N THR A 489 5.68 -7.75 4.51
CA THR A 489 6.15 -9.13 4.33
C THR A 489 4.97 -10.07 4.09
N ARG A 490 3.87 -9.92 4.84
CA ARG A 490 2.67 -10.74 4.70
C ARG A 490 1.97 -10.53 3.34
N ARG A 491 1.96 -9.30 2.82
CA ARG A 491 1.16 -8.88 1.66
C ARG A 491 1.97 -8.70 0.37
N GLY A 492 3.29 -8.86 0.42
CA GLY A 492 4.15 -8.84 -0.76
C GLY A 492 4.54 -7.43 -1.21
N TYR A 493 4.65 -6.48 -0.27
CA TYR A 493 5.08 -5.11 -0.56
C TYR A 493 6.59 -4.97 -0.41
N ILE A 494 7.18 -4.17 -1.30
CA ILE A 494 8.53 -3.63 -1.11
C ILE A 494 8.42 -2.39 -0.21
N VAL A 495 9.22 -2.31 0.86
CA VAL A 495 9.29 -1.12 1.71
C VAL A 495 10.54 -0.33 1.33
N ILE A 496 10.40 0.96 1.02
CA ILE A 496 11.50 1.87 0.67
C ILE A 496 11.53 2.97 1.72
N ALA A 497 12.53 2.98 2.60
CA ALA A 497 12.66 3.93 3.69
C ALA A 497 13.84 4.87 3.46
N PRO A 498 13.63 6.08 2.89
CA PRO A 498 14.69 7.06 2.69
C PRO A 498 15.12 7.71 4.01
N GLU A 499 16.43 7.97 4.17
CA GLU A 499 16.92 8.99 5.10
C GLU A 499 16.79 10.34 4.40
N TYR A 500 15.83 11.12 4.87
CA TYR A 500 15.53 12.42 4.27
C TYR A 500 16.16 13.58 5.03
N ARG A 501 16.74 13.37 6.21
CA ARG A 501 17.39 14.43 6.98
C ARG A 501 18.84 14.59 6.56
N LEU A 502 19.30 15.83 6.58
CA LEU A 502 20.71 16.13 6.39
C LEU A 502 21.51 15.81 7.67
N PRO A 503 22.79 15.40 7.55
CA PRO A 503 23.66 15.24 8.70
C PRO A 503 23.72 16.53 9.56
N GLY A 504 23.41 16.41 10.85
CA GLY A 504 23.37 17.53 11.79
C GLY A 504 22.06 18.33 11.79
N GLN A 505 21.08 17.98 10.95
CA GLN A 505 19.71 18.50 11.06
C GLN A 505 19.05 17.96 12.34
N GLY A 506 18.19 18.77 12.95
CA GLY A 506 17.36 18.32 14.08
C GLY A 506 16.31 17.28 13.68
N ASP A 507 15.50 16.85 14.65
CA ASP A 507 14.48 15.81 14.43
C ASP A 507 13.22 16.30 13.68
N ASP A 508 13.08 17.62 13.50
CA ASP A 508 11.92 18.21 12.83
C ASP A 508 12.06 18.18 11.30
N TYR A 509 10.91 18.00 10.64
CA TYR A 509 10.77 18.12 9.19
C TYR A 509 10.75 19.59 8.77
N THR A 510 11.62 19.96 7.81
CA THR A 510 11.89 21.37 7.48
C THR A 510 11.27 21.86 6.16
N TYR A 511 10.67 20.96 5.38
CA TYR A 511 9.98 21.21 4.11
C TYR A 511 10.94 21.65 3.00
N THR A 512 12.20 21.21 3.05
CA THR A 512 13.23 21.62 2.10
C THR A 512 13.13 20.85 0.78
N THR A 513 13.70 21.42 -0.28
CA THR A 513 13.87 20.72 -1.56
C THR A 513 14.78 19.49 -1.43
N SER A 514 15.74 19.51 -0.51
CA SER A 514 16.66 18.40 -0.23
C SER A 514 15.94 17.20 0.39
N GLU A 515 15.03 17.42 1.35
CA GLU A 515 14.18 16.36 1.92
C GLU A 515 13.27 15.74 0.84
N HIS A 516 12.67 16.56 -0.04
CA HIS A 516 11.87 16.09 -1.17
C HIS A 516 12.71 15.27 -2.16
N ALA A 517 13.91 15.75 -2.49
CA ALA A 517 14.84 15.07 -3.38
C ALA A 517 15.24 13.70 -2.82
N ALA A 518 15.44 13.55 -1.51
CA ALA A 518 15.77 12.26 -0.91
C ALA A 518 14.69 11.18 -1.19
N VAL A 519 13.42 11.56 -1.11
CA VAL A 519 12.30 10.66 -1.44
C VAL A 519 12.29 10.32 -2.93
N GLU A 520 12.41 11.34 -3.77
CA GLU A 520 12.37 11.16 -5.22
C GLU A 520 13.52 10.27 -5.72
N LEU A 521 14.74 10.53 -5.25
CA LEU A 521 15.95 9.81 -5.64
C LEU A 521 15.93 8.36 -5.15
N ALA A 522 15.49 8.12 -3.91
CA ALA A 522 15.33 6.77 -3.38
C ALA A 522 14.31 5.97 -4.21
N LEU A 523 13.16 6.56 -4.56
CA LEU A 523 12.15 5.88 -5.38
C LEU A 523 12.66 5.61 -6.81
N ARG A 524 13.34 6.58 -7.44
CA ARG A 524 13.93 6.44 -8.79
C ARG A 524 14.98 5.33 -8.83
N ASP A 525 15.91 5.31 -7.86
CA ASP A 525 16.93 4.28 -7.76
C ASP A 525 16.32 2.89 -7.46
N ALA A 526 15.35 2.81 -6.54
CA ALA A 526 14.65 1.58 -6.22
C ALA A 526 13.92 0.99 -7.45
N ARG A 527 13.30 1.82 -8.30
CA ARG A 527 12.67 1.40 -9.55
C ARG A 527 13.65 0.84 -10.59
N ARG A 528 14.92 1.24 -10.53
CA ARG A 528 15.99 0.72 -11.39
C ARG A 528 16.55 -0.62 -10.87
N ARG A 529 16.46 -0.88 -9.57
CA ARG A 529 16.99 -2.11 -8.92
C ARG A 529 15.95 -3.20 -8.74
N TYR A 530 14.70 -2.81 -8.47
CA TYR A 530 13.65 -3.72 -8.05
C TYR A 530 12.41 -3.67 -8.94
N ALA A 531 11.67 -4.78 -8.97
CA ALA A 531 10.52 -4.98 -9.82
C ALA A 531 9.25 -4.37 -9.22
N ILE A 532 9.23 -3.05 -9.15
CA ILE A 532 8.14 -2.26 -8.57
C ILE A 532 7.04 -2.03 -9.61
N ASP A 533 5.80 -2.29 -9.22
CA ASP A 533 4.58 -1.85 -9.91
C ASP A 533 4.42 -0.34 -9.68
N GLY A 534 4.76 0.47 -10.68
CA GLY A 534 4.70 1.94 -10.64
C GLY A 534 3.31 2.48 -10.31
N ASP A 535 2.24 1.74 -10.65
CA ASP A 535 0.85 2.11 -10.38
C ASP A 535 0.33 1.60 -9.03
N ARG A 536 1.18 0.91 -8.25
CA ARG A 536 0.94 0.51 -6.85
C ARG A 536 2.09 0.93 -5.93
N VAL A 537 2.62 2.13 -6.15
CA VAL A 537 3.51 2.80 -5.20
C VAL A 537 2.69 3.69 -4.28
N PHE A 538 2.85 3.52 -2.97
CA PHE A 538 2.19 4.32 -1.94
C PHE A 538 3.21 5.15 -1.17
N LEU A 539 2.75 6.23 -0.55
CA LEU A 539 3.54 7.02 0.40
C LEU A 539 2.93 6.86 1.78
N GLY A 540 3.73 6.60 2.80
CA GLY A 540 3.22 6.46 4.16
C GLY A 540 4.22 6.94 5.20
N GLY A 541 3.73 7.54 6.29
CA GLY A 541 4.61 7.96 7.38
C GLY A 541 3.89 8.29 8.67
N GLN A 542 4.61 8.16 9.78
CA GLN A 542 4.15 8.46 11.13
C GLN A 542 4.78 9.76 11.64
N LEU A 543 4.04 10.54 12.42
CA LEU A 543 4.55 11.74 13.11
C LEU A 543 5.26 12.71 12.15
N ARG A 544 6.59 12.87 12.25
CA ARG A 544 7.38 13.71 11.33
C ARG A 544 7.35 13.19 9.89
N GLY A 545 7.41 11.88 9.72
CA GLY A 545 7.18 11.24 8.43
C GLY A 545 5.73 11.42 7.95
N GLY A 546 4.78 11.55 8.87
CA GLY A 546 3.39 11.90 8.55
C GLY A 546 3.23 13.35 8.08
N ASP A 547 3.93 14.31 8.71
CA ASP A 547 4.00 15.71 8.26
C ASP A 547 4.54 15.75 6.81
N MET A 548 5.61 15.00 6.53
CA MET A 548 6.19 14.89 5.18
C MET A 548 5.29 14.13 4.20
N ALA A 549 4.57 13.08 4.64
CA ALA A 549 3.62 12.36 3.78
C ALA A 549 2.52 13.29 3.27
N TRP A 550 2.02 14.18 4.13
CA TRP A 550 1.07 15.24 3.75
C TRP A 550 1.65 16.17 2.67
N ASP A 551 2.87 16.65 2.88
CA ASP A 551 3.52 17.61 1.98
C ASP A 551 3.91 17.00 0.65
N TYR A 552 4.76 15.98 0.68
CA TYR A 552 5.28 15.33 -0.52
C TYR A 552 4.18 14.63 -1.32
N GLY A 553 3.24 13.97 -0.63
CA GLY A 553 2.15 13.24 -1.27
C GLY A 553 1.19 14.16 -2.02
N LEU A 554 0.87 15.33 -1.46
CA LEU A 554 0.11 16.35 -2.20
C LEU A 554 0.95 17.08 -3.23
N ALA A 555 2.25 17.29 -3.01
CA ALA A 555 3.12 17.95 -3.99
C ALA A 555 3.29 17.15 -5.28
N HIS A 556 3.25 15.81 -5.19
CA HIS A 556 3.48 14.90 -6.31
C HIS A 556 2.33 13.90 -6.47
N PRO A 557 1.11 14.36 -6.81
CA PRO A 557 -0.06 13.50 -6.91
C PRO A 557 0.03 12.47 -8.05
N ASP A 558 1.01 12.61 -8.96
CA ASP A 558 1.28 11.73 -10.09
C ASP A 558 2.23 10.57 -9.78
N LEU A 559 2.84 10.52 -8.59
CA LEU A 559 3.77 9.46 -8.21
C LEU A 559 3.10 8.29 -7.49
N PHE A 560 2.01 8.54 -6.76
CA PHE A 560 1.47 7.59 -5.78
C PHE A 560 0.05 7.13 -6.10
N ALA A 561 -0.25 5.87 -5.82
CA ALA A 561 -1.58 5.29 -5.84
C ALA A 561 -2.43 5.73 -4.63
N GLY A 562 -1.79 6.24 -3.58
CA GLY A 562 -2.42 6.76 -2.38
C GLY A 562 -1.38 7.18 -1.32
N VAL A 563 -1.81 8.03 -0.39
CA VAL A 563 -0.97 8.55 0.70
C VAL A 563 -1.59 8.22 2.07
N ALA A 564 -0.82 7.57 2.94
CA ALA A 564 -1.20 7.25 4.31
C ALA A 564 -0.48 8.18 5.31
N VAL A 565 -1.24 9.05 5.95
CA VAL A 565 -0.75 10.01 6.96
C VAL A 565 -1.16 9.52 8.33
N ILE A 566 -0.19 9.15 9.17
CA ILE A 566 -0.45 8.69 10.53
C ILE A 566 0.13 9.71 11.50
N SER A 567 -0.74 10.38 12.27
CA SER A 567 -0.37 11.45 13.18
C SER A 567 0.47 12.56 12.55
N GLY A 568 0.23 12.85 11.27
CA GLY A 568 0.85 13.94 10.53
C GLY A 568 -0.05 15.18 10.46
N ARG A 569 0.58 16.35 10.37
CA ARG A 569 -0.07 17.66 10.39
C ARG A 569 0.20 18.41 9.07
N PRO A 570 -0.84 18.97 8.43
CA PRO A 570 -0.70 19.59 7.11
C PRO A 570 -0.15 21.03 7.18
N PHE A 571 1.01 21.27 7.80
CA PHE A 571 1.56 22.63 7.95
C PHE A 571 2.28 23.15 6.68
N LYS A 572 2.30 24.47 6.48
CA LYS A 572 2.89 25.17 5.32
C LYS A 572 2.16 24.83 4.01
N TYR A 573 2.86 24.28 3.01
CA TYR A 573 2.40 24.07 1.63
C TYR A 573 1.13 23.20 1.46
N PRO A 574 0.90 22.11 2.22
CA PRO A 574 -0.30 21.28 2.13
C PRO A 574 -1.60 22.08 2.17
N PHE A 575 -1.67 23.19 2.93
CA PHE A 575 -2.85 24.06 2.97
C PHE A 575 -3.25 24.66 1.63
N ARG A 576 -2.28 24.90 0.73
CA ARG A 576 -2.56 25.38 -0.63
C ARG A 576 -2.70 24.26 -1.65
N TYR A 577 -2.18 23.07 -1.35
CA TYR A 577 -2.15 21.94 -2.27
C TYR A 577 -3.34 20.98 -2.10
N GLN A 578 -4.25 21.23 -1.15
CA GLN A 578 -5.38 20.36 -0.81
C GLN A 578 -6.27 19.95 -2.01
N SER A 579 -6.32 20.75 -3.08
CA SER A 579 -7.05 20.39 -4.30
C SER A 579 -6.53 19.11 -4.96
N HIS A 580 -5.26 18.77 -4.74
CA HIS A 580 -4.65 17.55 -5.28
C HIS A 580 -5.19 16.27 -4.64
N ALA A 581 -5.87 16.34 -3.49
CA ALA A 581 -6.60 15.20 -2.91
C ALA A 581 -7.77 14.71 -3.81
N LYS A 582 -8.11 15.43 -4.89
CA LYS A 582 -8.97 14.91 -5.96
C LYS A 582 -8.26 13.84 -6.80
N LEU A 583 -6.94 13.96 -6.95
CA LEU A 583 -6.09 13.19 -7.84
C LEU A 583 -5.41 12.02 -7.11
N VAL A 584 -5.10 12.19 -5.82
CA VAL A 584 -4.47 11.16 -4.99
C VAL A 584 -5.35 10.82 -3.78
N PRO A 585 -5.71 9.54 -3.57
CA PRO A 585 -6.43 9.09 -2.38
C PRO A 585 -5.65 9.34 -1.08
N LEU A 586 -6.35 9.73 0.00
CA LEU A 586 -5.75 9.97 1.32
C LEU A 586 -6.35 9.05 2.39
N TYR A 587 -5.49 8.44 3.19
CA TYR A 587 -5.83 7.78 4.45
C TYR A 587 -5.18 8.57 5.59
N VAL A 588 -5.97 9.13 6.50
CA VAL A 588 -5.44 9.98 7.59
C VAL A 588 -5.89 9.43 8.93
N ALA A 589 -4.96 9.05 9.79
CA ALA A 589 -5.22 8.61 11.15
C ALA A 589 -4.64 9.59 12.17
N LEU A 590 -5.43 9.99 13.18
CA LEU A 590 -5.01 10.97 14.18
C LEU A 590 -5.72 10.73 15.52
N GLY A 591 -5.06 11.00 16.64
CA GLY A 591 -5.71 11.04 17.95
C GLY A 591 -6.50 12.33 18.17
N ASP A 592 -7.62 12.26 18.88
CA ASP A 592 -8.46 13.43 19.20
C ASP A 592 -7.79 14.45 20.16
N LEU A 593 -6.73 14.03 20.88
CA LEU A 593 -5.87 14.91 21.69
C LEU A 593 -4.63 15.36 20.94
N ALA A 594 -4.47 15.02 19.66
CA ALA A 594 -3.37 15.56 18.88
C ALA A 594 -3.54 17.08 18.71
N PRO A 595 -2.48 17.90 18.88
CA PRO A 595 -2.58 19.34 18.74
C PRO A 595 -3.18 19.75 17.40
N ALA A 596 -4.19 20.63 17.42
CA ALA A 596 -4.91 21.12 16.24
C ALA A 596 -5.73 20.04 15.47
N GLY A 597 -5.85 18.82 15.98
CA GLY A 597 -6.47 17.69 15.27
C GLY A 597 -7.95 17.93 14.95
N PRO A 598 -8.86 17.89 15.95
CA PRO A 598 -10.28 18.08 15.70
C PRO A 598 -10.62 19.45 15.09
N GLU A 599 -10.07 20.54 15.64
CA GLU A 599 -10.50 21.90 15.33
C GLU A 599 -9.90 22.50 14.06
N ILE A 600 -8.71 22.07 13.64
CA ILE A 600 -8.08 22.53 12.39
C ILE A 600 -8.04 21.41 11.35
N VAL A 601 -7.40 20.28 11.66
CA VAL A 601 -7.16 19.23 10.66
C VAL A 601 -8.48 18.62 10.20
N PHE A 602 -9.36 18.21 11.11
CA PHE A 602 -10.65 17.66 10.71
C PHE A 602 -11.58 18.75 10.15
N GLN A 603 -11.89 19.81 10.90
CA GLN A 603 -12.90 20.79 10.46
C GLN A 603 -12.51 21.60 9.22
N ASN A 604 -11.25 22.03 9.11
CA ASN A 604 -10.84 22.96 8.04
C ASN A 604 -10.17 22.28 6.85
N VAL A 605 -9.68 21.04 7.01
CA VAL A 605 -9.01 20.30 5.93
C VAL A 605 -9.82 19.07 5.51
N LEU A 606 -9.96 18.07 6.39
CA LEU A 606 -10.51 16.77 5.98
C LEU A 606 -12.02 16.80 5.71
N LYS A 607 -12.82 17.43 6.59
CA LYS A 607 -14.28 17.53 6.46
C LYS A 607 -14.67 18.15 5.09
N PRO A 608 -14.08 19.28 4.63
CA PRO A 608 -14.32 19.81 3.30
C PRO A 608 -13.92 18.88 2.14
N LEU A 609 -12.83 18.11 2.26
CA LEU A 609 -12.39 17.20 1.21
C LEU A 609 -13.35 16.00 1.10
N ILE A 610 -13.74 15.40 2.23
CA ILE A 610 -14.76 14.34 2.30
C ILE A 610 -16.10 14.87 1.75
N ALA A 611 -16.46 16.11 2.05
CA ALA A 611 -17.67 16.75 1.53
C ALA A 611 -17.67 16.92 -0.01
N LYS A 612 -16.49 16.99 -0.66
CA LYS A 612 -16.31 17.17 -2.11
C LYS A 612 -16.24 15.86 -2.90
N THR A 613 -16.69 14.72 -2.35
CA THR A 613 -16.57 13.37 -2.97
C THR A 613 -15.14 12.88 -3.22
N TYR A 614 -14.12 13.55 -2.67
CA TYR A 614 -12.73 13.10 -2.82
C TYR A 614 -12.53 11.78 -2.07
N ASP A 615 -11.54 11.00 -2.49
CA ASP A 615 -11.22 9.72 -1.85
C ASP A 615 -10.38 9.95 -0.59
N VAL A 616 -11.06 10.28 0.51
CA VAL A 616 -10.45 10.56 1.80
C VAL A 616 -11.10 9.68 2.86
N THR A 617 -10.28 8.89 3.54
CA THR A 617 -10.65 8.12 4.74
C THR A 617 -9.97 8.78 5.93
N TYR A 618 -10.76 9.25 6.90
CA TYR A 618 -10.24 9.79 8.16
C TYR A 618 -10.52 8.83 9.32
N VAL A 619 -9.54 8.60 10.17
CA VAL A 619 -9.63 7.71 11.33
C VAL A 619 -9.23 8.50 12.58
N GLU A 620 -10.15 8.65 13.51
CA GLU A 620 -9.96 9.40 14.74
C GLU A 620 -9.88 8.43 15.93
N TYR A 621 -8.75 8.46 16.65
CA TYR A 621 -8.57 7.67 17.85
C TYR A 621 -9.04 8.43 19.09
N TYR A 622 -9.86 7.77 19.90
CA TYR A 622 -10.38 8.35 21.13
C TYR A 622 -9.33 8.44 22.22
N HIS A 623 -9.20 9.62 22.80
CA HIS A 623 -8.34 9.90 23.95
C HIS A 623 -6.89 9.49 23.70
N ARG A 624 -6.40 9.73 22.49
CA ARG A 624 -5.02 9.48 22.05
C ARG A 624 -4.39 10.79 21.61
N GLY A 625 -3.10 10.95 21.89
CA GLY A 625 -2.35 12.14 21.50
C GLY A 625 -1.74 12.02 20.11
N LEU A 626 -0.70 12.81 19.88
CA LEU A 626 0.16 12.67 18.71
C LEU A 626 1.13 11.48 18.90
N GLU A 627 0.76 10.31 18.36
CA GLU A 627 1.42 9.01 18.57
C GLU A 627 1.67 8.27 17.24
N ASP A 628 2.42 7.17 17.23
CA ASP A 628 2.75 6.39 16.03
C ASP A 628 1.63 5.42 15.56
N LEU A 629 0.61 5.18 16.39
CA LEU A 629 -0.61 4.41 16.09
C LEU A 629 -0.35 3.08 15.33
N PRO A 630 0.48 2.16 15.85
CA PRO A 630 0.80 0.88 15.21
C PRO A 630 -0.43 0.00 14.89
N GLU A 631 -1.56 0.23 15.56
CA GLU A 631 -2.84 -0.42 15.26
C GLU A 631 -3.35 -0.15 13.83
N GLU A 632 -2.87 0.91 13.18
CA GLU A 632 -3.30 1.28 11.83
C GLU A 632 -2.65 0.47 10.72
N ALA A 633 -1.51 -0.20 10.97
CA ALA A 633 -0.77 -0.88 9.91
C ALA A 633 -1.66 -1.83 9.08
N PRO A 634 -2.42 -2.79 9.65
CA PRO A 634 -3.27 -3.68 8.84
C PRO A 634 -4.34 -2.94 8.02
N ALA A 635 -4.98 -1.92 8.62
CA ALA A 635 -6.05 -1.16 7.97
C ALA A 635 -5.52 -0.30 6.80
N VAL A 636 -4.32 0.26 6.95
CA VAL A 636 -3.64 1.01 5.89
C VAL A 636 -3.32 0.08 4.72
N PHE A 637 -2.82 -1.14 4.96
CA PHE A 637 -2.57 -2.09 3.88
C PHE A 637 -3.86 -2.59 3.22
N ASP A 638 -4.93 -2.84 3.99
CA ASP A 638 -6.24 -3.16 3.43
C ASP A 638 -6.75 -2.05 2.51
N TRP A 639 -6.49 -0.79 2.87
CA TRP A 639 -6.80 0.37 2.04
C TRP A 639 -5.91 0.44 0.81
N MET A 640 -4.59 0.27 0.93
CA MET A 640 -3.64 0.28 -0.20
C MET A 640 -4.01 -0.79 -1.24
N ASP A 641 -4.39 -2.00 -0.82
CA ASP A 641 -4.78 -3.10 -1.71
C ASP A 641 -5.99 -2.79 -2.61
N ARG A 642 -6.75 -1.72 -2.31
CA ARG A 642 -7.92 -1.27 -3.09
C ARG A 642 -7.66 -0.09 -4.00
N HIS A 643 -6.44 0.42 -4.03
CA HIS A 643 -6.09 1.61 -4.80
C HIS A 643 -5.02 1.30 -5.84
N ARG A 644 -5.13 2.01 -6.97
CA ARG A 644 -4.14 2.04 -8.05
C ARG A 644 -4.06 3.47 -8.56
N ARG A 645 -2.87 3.90 -8.93
CA ARG A 645 -2.63 5.19 -9.55
C ARG A 645 -3.31 5.24 -10.93
N ASP A 646 -3.84 6.40 -11.30
CA ASP A 646 -4.13 6.72 -12.70
C ASP A 646 -2.90 7.44 -13.31
N PRO A 647 -2.02 6.76 -14.06
CA PRO A 647 -0.83 7.39 -14.61
C PRO A 647 -1.13 8.37 -15.76
N PHE A 648 -2.32 8.33 -16.35
CA PHE A 648 -2.68 9.10 -17.54
C PHE A 648 -4.07 9.72 -17.41
N PRO A 649 -4.29 10.62 -16.43
CA PRO A 649 -5.58 11.28 -16.27
C PRO A 649 -5.88 12.13 -17.51
N LYS A 650 -7.13 12.05 -17.99
CA LYS A 650 -7.58 12.82 -19.16
C LYS A 650 -7.67 14.32 -18.87
N GLU A 651 -7.86 14.68 -17.61
CA GLU A 651 -7.88 16.05 -17.11
C GLU A 651 -7.29 16.13 -15.71
N PHE A 652 -6.60 17.23 -15.40
CA PHE A 652 -6.18 17.52 -14.03
C PHE A 652 -6.01 19.04 -13.81
N ASP A 653 -6.19 19.45 -12.56
CA ASP A 653 -5.87 20.78 -12.06
C ASP A 653 -4.78 20.64 -10.99
N ALA A 654 -3.66 21.31 -11.18
CA ALA A 654 -2.51 21.30 -10.27
C ALA A 654 -2.08 22.71 -9.85
N VAL A 655 -1.49 22.80 -8.67
CA VAL A 655 -0.88 24.00 -8.08
C VAL A 655 0.52 23.68 -7.60
N THR A 656 1.44 24.64 -7.69
CA THR A 656 2.81 24.46 -7.20
C THR A 656 3.41 25.79 -6.75
N ALA A 657 4.10 25.77 -5.62
CA ALA A 657 4.73 26.91 -4.95
C ALA A 657 6.16 26.63 -4.49
N ARG A 658 6.77 25.53 -4.94
CA ARG A 658 8.16 25.15 -4.63
C ARG A 658 8.85 24.69 -5.90
N GLU A 659 10.13 25.01 -6.04
CA GLU A 659 10.91 24.71 -7.25
C GLU A 659 11.07 23.21 -7.52
N SER A 660 11.08 22.38 -6.46
CA SER A 660 11.12 20.92 -6.58
C SER A 660 9.79 20.29 -6.97
N ASP A 661 8.67 21.00 -6.83
CA ASP A 661 7.33 20.48 -7.07
C ASP A 661 6.92 20.78 -8.52
N ASP A 662 7.69 20.26 -9.47
CA ASP A 662 7.71 20.76 -10.85
C ASP A 662 6.99 19.86 -11.87
N ARG A 663 6.66 18.61 -11.52
CA ARG A 663 6.16 17.60 -12.45
C ARG A 663 4.78 17.08 -12.07
N PHE A 664 3.88 17.05 -13.07
CA PHE A 664 2.50 16.58 -12.95
C PHE A 664 2.06 15.84 -14.22
N TYR A 665 2.01 14.51 -14.21
CA TYR A 665 1.45 13.68 -15.29
C TYR A 665 2.01 14.01 -16.69
N GLY A 666 3.31 14.29 -16.75
CA GLY A 666 4.01 14.66 -17.98
C GLY A 666 4.07 16.17 -18.27
N VAL A 667 3.39 17.03 -17.53
CA VAL A 667 3.67 18.48 -17.56
C VAL A 667 4.78 18.78 -16.56
N VAL A 668 5.90 19.34 -17.02
CA VAL A 668 7.09 19.64 -16.19
C VAL A 668 7.42 21.12 -16.26
N VAL A 669 7.24 21.85 -15.17
CA VAL A 669 7.63 23.25 -15.05
C VAL A 669 9.15 23.35 -15.05
N ARG A 670 9.70 24.23 -15.88
CA ARG A 670 11.15 24.46 -15.98
C ARG A 670 11.57 25.81 -15.44
N GLU A 671 10.64 26.74 -15.34
CA GLU A 671 10.89 28.08 -14.84
C GLU A 671 9.57 28.71 -14.39
N PHE A 672 9.57 29.26 -13.18
CA PHE A 672 8.46 29.99 -12.60
C PHE A 672 8.64 31.51 -12.82
N PHE A 673 7.54 32.26 -12.81
CA PHE A 673 7.64 33.71 -12.64
C PHE A 673 8.03 34.05 -11.19
N GLU A 674 8.67 35.20 -10.99
CA GLU A 674 9.08 35.69 -9.67
C GLU A 674 7.91 35.74 -8.68
N GLY A 675 8.16 35.35 -7.42
CA GLY A 675 7.18 35.36 -6.34
C GLY A 675 6.14 34.23 -6.38
N ARG A 676 6.29 33.26 -7.28
CA ARG A 676 5.44 32.05 -7.34
C ARG A 676 5.96 30.90 -6.51
N THR A 677 7.27 30.84 -6.32
CA THR A 677 7.93 29.94 -5.38
C THR A 677 8.27 30.71 -4.10
N THR A 678 8.15 30.07 -2.95
CA THR A 678 8.47 30.69 -1.65
C THR A 678 9.27 29.68 -0.85
N ALA A 679 10.40 30.13 -0.29
CA ALA A 679 11.29 29.27 0.46
C ALA A 679 10.64 28.80 1.78
N PRO A 680 10.91 27.56 2.23
CA PRO A 680 10.24 26.97 3.39
C PRO A 680 10.36 27.77 4.68
N GLU A 681 11.45 28.50 4.87
CA GLU A 681 11.77 29.26 6.08
C GLU A 681 10.89 30.49 6.24
N VAL A 682 10.34 31.01 5.13
CA VAL A 682 9.51 32.23 5.12
C VAL A 682 8.03 31.95 4.85
N VAL A 683 7.62 30.68 4.73
CA VAL A 683 6.20 30.33 4.59
C VAL A 683 5.48 30.60 5.90
N GLU A 684 4.47 31.47 5.85
CA GLU A 684 3.65 31.81 7.01
C GLU A 684 2.72 30.66 7.43
N PRO A 685 2.26 30.62 8.70
CA PRO A 685 1.24 29.68 9.14
C PRO A 685 0.02 29.67 8.21
N PHE A 686 -0.50 28.47 7.93
CA PHE A 686 -1.60 28.25 6.98
C PHE A 686 -1.31 28.69 5.53
N ALA A 687 -0.03 28.91 5.19
CA ALA A 687 0.42 29.33 3.86
C ALA A 687 -0.31 30.58 3.32
N LYS A 688 -0.50 31.58 4.19
CA LYS A 688 -1.18 32.83 3.83
C LYS A 688 -0.46 33.61 2.73
N ASN A 689 0.87 33.61 2.76
CA ASN A 689 1.72 34.33 1.81
C ASN A 689 2.03 33.56 0.51
N LEU A 690 1.67 32.27 0.40
CA LEU A 690 1.88 31.49 -0.83
C LEU A 690 0.97 31.95 -1.97
N LYS A 691 1.55 32.19 -3.15
CA LYS A 691 0.85 32.52 -4.40
C LYS A 691 1.20 31.49 -5.49
N PRO A 692 0.75 30.23 -5.35
CA PRO A 692 1.16 29.14 -6.23
C PRO A 692 0.91 29.45 -7.71
N ALA A 693 1.77 28.93 -8.57
CA ALA A 693 1.47 28.75 -9.98
C ALA A 693 0.37 27.71 -10.14
N THR A 694 -0.40 27.80 -11.22
CA THR A 694 -1.52 26.89 -11.50
C THR A 694 -1.35 26.27 -12.88
N ILE A 695 -1.71 25.00 -13.00
CA ILE A 695 -1.70 24.23 -14.25
C ILE A 695 -3.05 23.55 -14.39
N LYS A 696 -3.69 23.66 -15.54
CA LYS A 696 -4.88 22.90 -15.90
C LYS A 696 -4.63 22.20 -17.22
N MET A 697 -4.84 20.89 -17.26
CA MET A 697 -4.63 20.07 -18.44
C MET A 697 -5.91 19.32 -18.79
N SER A 698 -6.20 19.21 -20.08
CA SER A 698 -7.26 18.34 -20.61
C SER A 698 -6.84 17.75 -21.96
N THR A 699 -7.29 16.54 -22.26
CA THR A 699 -7.00 15.83 -23.52
C THR A 699 -8.28 15.36 -24.23
N SER A 700 -8.20 15.23 -25.55
CA SER A 700 -9.28 14.69 -26.39
C SER A 700 -8.71 13.81 -27.49
N ASN A 701 -8.97 12.49 -27.40
CA ASN A 701 -8.56 11.51 -28.41
C ASN A 701 -9.28 11.77 -29.75
N LEU A 702 -10.52 12.27 -29.72
CA LEU A 702 -11.30 12.53 -30.93
C LEU A 702 -10.62 13.59 -31.80
N SER A 703 -10.19 14.69 -31.19
CA SER A 703 -9.49 15.79 -31.87
C SER A 703 -7.96 15.68 -31.81
N ASN A 704 -7.43 14.63 -31.18
CA ASN A 704 -6.00 14.41 -30.95
C ASN A 704 -5.29 15.66 -30.35
N LEU A 705 -5.94 16.25 -29.34
CA LEU A 705 -5.61 17.56 -28.77
C LEU A 705 -5.23 17.44 -27.29
N ILE A 706 -4.16 18.11 -26.90
CA ILE A 706 -3.81 18.41 -25.51
C ILE A 706 -3.95 19.92 -25.30
N LYS A 707 -4.76 20.32 -24.31
CA LYS A 707 -4.95 21.72 -23.93
C LYS A 707 -4.43 21.94 -22.52
N ILE A 708 -3.53 22.91 -22.37
CA ILE A 708 -2.93 23.30 -21.10
C ILE A 708 -3.20 24.79 -20.88
N GLN A 709 -3.64 25.16 -19.67
CA GLN A 709 -3.73 26.53 -19.21
C GLN A 709 -2.84 26.68 -17.98
N THR A 710 -1.96 27.67 -17.98
CA THR A 710 -1.04 27.94 -16.89
C THR A 710 -1.07 29.39 -16.44
N ASN A 711 -0.74 29.63 -15.17
CA ASN A 711 -0.50 30.95 -14.61
C ASN A 711 0.70 30.87 -13.68
N GLY A 712 1.62 31.83 -13.75
CA GLY A 712 2.84 31.84 -12.93
C GLY A 712 3.95 30.93 -13.45
N VAL A 713 3.83 30.37 -14.65
CA VAL A 713 4.83 29.51 -15.30
C VAL A 713 5.44 30.23 -16.50
N LYS A 714 6.76 30.37 -16.51
CA LYS A 714 7.53 31.01 -17.59
C LYS A 714 7.96 30.02 -18.67
N ARG A 715 8.36 28.81 -18.28
CA ARG A 715 8.77 27.73 -19.20
C ARG A 715 8.29 26.38 -18.70
N LEU A 716 7.83 25.52 -19.61
CA LEU A 716 7.44 24.13 -19.28
C LEU A 716 7.74 23.16 -20.43
N ASP A 717 7.89 21.89 -20.08
CA ASP A 717 7.91 20.76 -21.00
C ASP A 717 6.59 19.97 -20.89
N VAL A 718 6.09 19.46 -22.01
CA VAL A 718 4.94 18.56 -22.10
C VAL A 718 5.42 17.22 -22.65
N TRP A 719 5.29 16.18 -21.84
CA TRP A 719 5.58 14.80 -22.17
C TRP A 719 4.26 14.09 -22.48
N VAL A 720 4.19 13.47 -23.66
CA VAL A 720 2.93 12.91 -24.21
C VAL A 720 3.01 11.40 -24.32
N SER A 721 2.02 10.72 -23.75
CA SER A 721 1.90 9.26 -23.77
C SER A 721 1.04 8.77 -24.94
N PRO A 722 1.35 7.60 -25.54
CA PRO A 722 0.47 6.93 -26.50
C PRO A 722 -0.88 6.51 -25.91
N LYS A 723 -1.05 6.55 -24.58
CA LYS A 723 -2.34 6.29 -23.92
C LYS A 723 -3.31 7.47 -24.00
N LEU A 724 -2.80 8.68 -24.21
CA LEU A 724 -3.60 9.92 -24.27
C LEU A 724 -3.85 10.41 -25.70
N ILE A 725 -2.98 10.08 -26.64
CA ILE A 725 -2.96 10.64 -28.00
C ILE A 725 -2.60 9.54 -29.00
N ASP A 726 -3.20 9.60 -30.18
CA ASP A 726 -2.89 8.72 -31.30
C ASP A 726 -1.71 9.30 -32.10
N PHE A 727 -0.58 8.61 -32.03
CA PHE A 727 0.66 8.97 -32.71
C PHE A 727 0.64 8.68 -34.22
N ASN A 728 -0.43 8.08 -34.77
CA ASN A 728 -0.58 7.93 -36.22
C ASN A 728 -1.38 9.09 -36.86
N ARG A 729 -1.87 10.04 -36.04
CA ARG A 729 -2.64 11.21 -36.46
C ARG A 729 -1.93 12.50 -36.05
N LYS A 730 -2.16 13.60 -36.78
CA LYS A 730 -1.61 14.91 -36.43
C LYS A 730 -1.96 15.26 -34.97
N ILE A 731 -0.96 15.65 -34.18
CA ILE A 731 -1.11 16.00 -32.76
C ILE A 731 -1.18 17.52 -32.64
N GLU A 732 -2.11 18.02 -31.83
CA GLU A 732 -2.20 19.43 -31.50
C GLU A 732 -1.98 19.64 -30.00
N VAL A 733 -1.07 20.56 -29.64
CA VAL A 733 -0.83 20.96 -28.26
C VAL A 733 -1.08 22.47 -28.14
N ARG A 734 -2.08 22.86 -27.35
CA ARG A 734 -2.43 24.26 -27.10
C ARG A 734 -2.07 24.64 -25.67
N ILE A 735 -1.26 25.67 -25.51
CA ILE A 735 -0.81 26.15 -24.20
C ILE A 735 -1.17 27.63 -24.09
N ASN A 736 -2.08 27.96 -23.18
CA ASN A 736 -2.66 29.31 -23.05
C ASN A 736 -3.27 29.82 -24.37
N LYS A 737 -2.68 30.85 -24.98
CA LYS A 737 -3.09 31.39 -26.29
C LYS A 737 -2.26 30.83 -27.45
N ASP A 738 -1.18 30.12 -27.15
CA ASP A 738 -0.27 29.56 -28.15
C ASP A 738 -0.77 28.19 -28.59
N SER A 739 -0.61 27.89 -29.87
CA SER A 739 -0.97 26.60 -30.46
C SER A 739 0.22 26.04 -31.23
N PHE A 740 0.66 24.84 -30.85
CA PHE A 740 1.70 24.10 -31.53
C PHE A 740 1.04 22.94 -32.25
N SER A 741 1.04 23.00 -33.58
CA SER A 741 0.69 21.86 -34.42
C SER A 741 1.97 21.30 -34.98
N LYS A 742 2.53 20.26 -34.34
CA LYS A 742 3.63 19.51 -34.95
C LYS A 742 3.02 18.48 -35.92
N PRO A 743 3.51 18.35 -37.15
CA PRO A 743 3.38 17.08 -37.85
C PRO A 743 3.92 15.98 -36.93
N VAL A 744 3.41 14.75 -37.00
CA VAL A 744 4.00 13.59 -36.30
C VAL A 744 5.35 13.22 -36.92
N ALA A 745 6.18 14.21 -37.27
CA ALA A 745 7.50 14.03 -37.84
C ALA A 745 8.36 13.35 -36.78
N GLU A 746 8.41 12.03 -36.92
CA GLU A 746 9.36 11.06 -36.37
C GLU A 746 9.70 11.28 -34.88
N PRO A 747 8.94 10.64 -33.97
CA PRO A 747 9.31 10.60 -32.55
C PRO A 747 10.79 10.19 -32.37
N ASN A 748 11.61 11.10 -31.84
CA ASN A 748 12.96 10.77 -31.40
C ASN A 748 12.85 9.85 -30.18
N ILE A 749 13.57 8.72 -30.19
CA ILE A 749 13.58 7.77 -29.07
C ILE A 749 14.36 8.30 -27.86
N GLU A 750 15.27 9.25 -28.05
CA GLU A 750 16.16 9.75 -26.99
C GLU A 750 15.40 10.39 -25.81
N PRO A 751 14.43 11.31 -25.99
CA PRO A 751 13.60 11.78 -24.88
C PRO A 751 12.90 10.65 -24.12
N PHE A 752 12.37 9.65 -24.83
CA PHE A 752 11.73 8.48 -24.23
C PHE A 752 12.73 7.70 -23.36
N LEU A 753 13.94 7.47 -23.86
CA LEU A 753 14.98 6.73 -23.15
C LEU A 753 15.51 7.50 -21.92
N GLU A 754 15.77 8.81 -22.06
CA GLU A 754 16.24 9.64 -20.95
C GLU A 754 15.18 9.73 -19.85
N ASP A 755 13.91 9.88 -20.19
CA ASP A 755 12.84 9.93 -19.20
C ASP A 755 12.67 8.59 -18.46
N LEU A 756 12.76 7.46 -19.17
CA LEU A 756 12.80 6.13 -18.56
C LEU A 756 14.00 5.95 -17.63
N ARG A 757 15.18 6.43 -18.03
CA ARG A 757 16.42 6.35 -17.24
C ARG A 757 16.31 7.17 -15.94
N LEU A 758 15.75 8.39 -16.04
CA LEU A 758 15.64 9.31 -14.92
C LEU A 758 14.53 8.92 -13.94
N ARG A 759 13.34 8.55 -14.42
CA ARG A 759 12.20 8.24 -13.54
C ARG A 759 12.14 6.78 -13.09
N GLY A 760 12.68 5.86 -13.89
CA GLY A 760 12.55 4.41 -13.67
C GLY A 760 11.11 3.88 -13.77
N ASP A 761 10.12 4.72 -14.10
CA ASP A 761 8.71 4.32 -14.18
C ASP A 761 8.40 3.72 -15.55
N ARG A 762 8.35 2.38 -15.60
CA ARG A 762 8.16 1.60 -16.83
C ARG A 762 6.69 1.37 -17.18
N GLN A 763 5.75 1.96 -16.43
CA GLN A 763 4.31 1.91 -16.68
C GLN A 763 3.75 3.27 -17.11
N GLN A 764 4.27 4.37 -16.58
CA GLN A 764 3.94 5.72 -17.06
C GLN A 764 4.94 6.16 -18.15
N ILE A 765 4.72 5.75 -19.40
CA ILE A 765 5.64 6.00 -20.53
C ILE A 765 5.19 7.18 -21.41
N PHE A 766 6.17 7.99 -21.84
CA PHE A 766 5.99 9.12 -22.74
C PHE A 766 6.83 8.96 -24.02
N TRP A 767 6.23 9.23 -25.17
CA TRP A 767 6.84 9.06 -26.50
C TRP A 767 7.29 10.36 -27.15
N LEU A 768 6.77 11.50 -26.68
CA LEU A 768 7.09 12.81 -27.23
C LEU A 768 7.31 13.80 -26.12
N LYS A 769 8.29 14.70 -26.33
CA LYS A 769 8.53 15.89 -25.54
C LYS A 769 8.30 17.14 -26.41
N ALA A 770 7.55 18.10 -25.90
CA ALA A 770 7.41 19.43 -26.48
C ALA A 770 7.73 20.50 -25.43
N SER A 771 8.53 21.51 -25.78
CA SER A 771 8.88 22.59 -24.86
C SER A 771 8.12 23.87 -25.22
N TRP A 772 7.71 24.61 -24.20
CA TRP A 772 6.98 25.88 -24.31
C TRP A 772 7.60 26.95 -23.42
N MET A 773 7.57 28.19 -23.89
CA MET A 773 7.97 29.38 -23.17
C MET A 773 6.90 30.45 -23.34
N SER A 774 6.59 31.17 -22.26
CA SER A 774 5.58 32.24 -22.28
C SER A 774 6.00 33.38 -23.22
N PRO A 775 5.08 33.95 -24.01
CA PRO A 775 5.34 35.17 -24.77
C PRO A 775 5.73 36.31 -23.81
N GLY A 776 6.87 36.96 -24.06
CA GLY A 776 7.39 38.07 -23.23
C GLY A 776 8.24 37.66 -22.02
N ALA A 777 8.70 36.41 -21.98
CA ALA A 777 9.66 35.86 -21.02
C ALA A 777 11.08 36.41 -21.16
#